data_AF-A0A087TGN6-F1
#
_entry.id   AF-A0A087TGN6-F1
#
_cell.length_a   1.000
_cell.length_b   1.000
_cell.length_c   1.000
_cell.angle_alpha   90.00
_cell.angle_beta   90.00
_cell.angle_gamma   90.00
#
_symmetry.space_group_name_H-M   'P 1'
#
loop_
_entity.id
_entity.type
_entity.pdbx_description
1 polymer ?
#
loop_
_entity_poly.entity_id
_entity_poly.type
_entity_poly.pdbx_seq_one_letter_code
_entity_poly.pdbx_strand_id
1 'polypeptide(L)'
;MLFQVARHCPQHVLFSLWRRKSLLLGFVMVMSVFIVCLQFGSNGSNGHLVANGLPESRAREEYPLGMAGASGSHKTLIPRRNLSALNQRQDQNVFGTGEIRSGHLVDMSGKPPRYQQQPGGDPRAINYVGAVESNRIGDHIQAYDGGRAVPNNPPNNWQDPQQSKTWQYQQNADGNAGNSYYVPPLRVVHFDLKGAPPKVTYFKQLFPVLKEAGANAILLEYEDMFPFSGSLATVPAKNAYSREDVQTILNLAKTHHFEVIPLVQTFGHLEFVLKLKEFRELREVDDYPQAICPSRNESFTLIEDIIDQVMAMHPNIRWLHVGCDEVYHLGYCSKCMKLDRDNLFLSHVARVARYVREKHKVIPIIWDDMLRQMPTEKLKEFQLGQLVEPMVWTYVKDVYRFVPYNVWMSYSEVFPFVWAASAFKGAFGETLTVPNVKMHLENNEAWLEVMAEQHKKFGNFRGIVITGWQRYDHLATLCELLPAGIPSLIIDLLTLTQGYFSQQLFSKFHHILQCTVHQRAQVDFEIDPHLWQRASSCFFPGSAVFRLTQHHSEAIKRVDDYLYDVTIHKAWLTDYNVRHNISSPMRVDEGLADYSSVYYPLTSLVRTARDALREVYDEYTVAEWIEQNIFPYILKMEKLWKEATDLKKPKVWPKRPLPPLGLLKKYSVGLINEDGDDSAALPAV
;
A
#
# COMPACT_ATOMS: atom_id res chain seq x y z
N MET A 1 -12.33 -62.27 -39.85
CA MET A 1 -12.32 -60.95 -40.51
C MET A 1 -12.96 -59.93 -39.55
N LEU A 2 -12.51 -59.76 -38.31
CA LEU A 2 -11.30 -59.06 -37.86
C LEU A 2 -11.16 -57.64 -38.43
N PHE A 3 -12.03 -56.77 -37.89
CA PHE A 3 -11.82 -55.37 -37.52
C PHE A 3 -11.33 -54.39 -38.60
N GLN A 4 -12.24 -54.09 -39.54
CA GLN A 4 -12.20 -52.89 -40.38
C GLN A 4 -13.42 -51.95 -40.16
N VAL A 5 -14.05 -51.96 -38.97
CA VAL A 5 -15.24 -51.14 -38.64
C VAL A 5 -15.05 -50.29 -37.37
N ALA A 6 -13.82 -49.89 -37.02
CA ALA A 6 -13.53 -49.17 -35.78
C ALA A 6 -12.84 -47.81 -35.98
N ARG A 7 -13.37 -46.94 -36.86
CA ARG A 7 -12.82 -45.56 -36.98
C ARG A 7 -13.80 -44.38 -37.07
N HIS A 8 -15.12 -44.57 -37.12
CA HIS A 8 -16.08 -43.45 -37.23
C HIS A 8 -17.30 -43.57 -36.30
N CYS A 9 -17.07 -43.63 -34.98
CA CYS A 9 -18.16 -43.59 -33.99
C CYS A 9 -18.03 -42.53 -32.86
N PRO A 10 -16.86 -41.98 -32.50
CA PRO A 10 -16.80 -40.98 -31.42
C PRO A 10 -17.26 -39.56 -31.83
N GLN A 11 -17.15 -39.18 -33.10
CA GLN A 11 -17.44 -37.80 -33.54
C GLN A 11 -18.93 -37.51 -33.75
N HIS A 12 -19.76 -38.52 -34.03
CA HIS A 12 -21.21 -38.31 -34.21
C HIS A 12 -22.00 -38.28 -32.88
N VAL A 13 -21.50 -38.93 -31.83
CA VAL A 13 -22.15 -38.93 -30.51
C VAL A 13 -21.93 -37.60 -29.79
N LEU A 14 -20.71 -37.03 -29.88
CA LEU A 14 -20.37 -35.74 -29.28
C LEU A 14 -21.10 -34.55 -29.92
N PHE A 15 -21.35 -34.58 -31.23
CA PHE A 15 -22.15 -33.56 -31.90
C PHE A 15 -23.66 -33.64 -31.60
N SER A 16 -24.19 -34.83 -31.26
CA SER A 16 -25.61 -34.98 -30.89
C SER A 16 -25.92 -34.45 -29.47
N LEU A 17 -24.95 -34.50 -28.56
CA LEU A 17 -25.09 -34.03 -27.17
C LEU A 17 -24.96 -32.51 -27.03
N TRP A 18 -24.34 -31.82 -28.01
CA TRP A 18 -24.16 -30.37 -27.96
C TRP A 18 -25.41 -29.56 -28.35
N ARG A 19 -26.47 -30.21 -28.83
CA ARG A 19 -27.69 -29.56 -29.34
C ARG A 19 -28.87 -29.47 -28.35
N ARG A 20 -28.73 -29.91 -27.09
CA ARG A 20 -29.81 -29.84 -26.08
C ARG A 20 -29.37 -29.15 -24.79
N LYS A 21 -29.11 -27.84 -24.87
CA LYS A 21 -28.73 -26.97 -23.72
C LYS A 21 -29.78 -26.96 -22.59
N SER A 22 -31.04 -27.32 -22.87
CA SER A 22 -32.13 -27.33 -21.89
C SER A 22 -32.09 -28.51 -20.90
N LEU A 23 -31.50 -29.65 -21.28
CA LEU A 23 -31.43 -30.84 -20.41
C LEU A 23 -30.28 -30.78 -19.41
N LEU A 24 -29.16 -30.14 -19.77
CA LEU A 24 -28.04 -29.94 -18.85
C LEU A 24 -28.40 -28.97 -17.72
N LEU A 25 -29.16 -27.91 -18.02
CA LEU A 25 -29.64 -26.96 -17.01
C LEU A 25 -30.62 -27.63 -16.03
N GLY A 26 -31.49 -28.51 -16.53
CA GLY A 26 -32.40 -29.29 -15.70
C GLY A 26 -31.67 -30.25 -14.77
N PHE A 27 -30.61 -30.91 -15.26
CA PHE A 27 -29.82 -31.84 -14.45
C PHE A 27 -29.02 -31.12 -13.35
N VAL A 28 -28.49 -29.93 -13.64
CA VAL A 28 -27.79 -29.10 -12.66
C VAL A 28 -28.75 -28.59 -11.59
N MET A 29 -29.95 -28.11 -11.95
CA MET A 29 -30.93 -27.67 -10.95
C MET A 29 -31.44 -28.81 -10.06
N VAL A 30 -31.68 -30.00 -10.61
CA VAL A 30 -32.11 -31.17 -9.82
C VAL A 30 -31.01 -31.62 -8.85
N MET A 31 -29.75 -31.61 -9.27
CA MET A 31 -28.61 -31.94 -8.39
C MET A 31 -28.39 -30.88 -7.30
N SER A 32 -28.56 -29.60 -7.60
CA SER A 32 -28.46 -28.52 -6.60
C SER A 32 -29.55 -28.61 -5.54
N VAL A 33 -30.79 -28.94 -5.92
CA VAL A 33 -31.90 -29.15 -4.97
C VAL A 33 -31.66 -30.40 -4.12
N PHE A 34 -31.13 -31.49 -4.69
CA PHE A 34 -30.84 -32.72 -3.96
C PHE A 34 -29.73 -32.54 -2.91
N ILE A 35 -28.69 -31.74 -3.22
CA ILE A 35 -27.60 -31.43 -2.30
C ILE A 35 -28.09 -30.55 -1.14
N VAL A 36 -28.96 -29.58 -1.41
CA VAL A 36 -29.58 -28.75 -0.35
C VAL A 36 -30.50 -29.59 0.54
N CYS A 37 -31.27 -30.52 -0.02
CA CYS A 37 -32.09 -31.43 0.77
C CYS A 37 -31.27 -32.40 1.65
N LEU A 38 -30.09 -32.83 1.19
CA LEU A 38 -29.18 -33.65 1.99
C LEU A 38 -28.48 -32.85 3.10
N GLN A 39 -28.14 -31.58 2.85
CA GLN A 39 -27.54 -30.70 3.87
C GLN A 39 -28.53 -30.27 4.96
N PHE A 40 -29.82 -30.18 4.66
CA PHE A 40 -30.87 -29.87 5.64
C PHE A 40 -31.56 -31.10 6.25
N GLY A 41 -31.31 -32.31 5.74
CA GLY A 41 -31.91 -33.56 6.21
C GLY A 41 -31.11 -34.32 7.28
N SER A 42 -29.89 -33.90 7.62
CA SER A 42 -28.97 -34.66 8.49
C SER A 42 -28.78 -34.13 9.92
N ASN A 43 -29.58 -33.17 10.37
CA ASN A 43 -29.61 -32.76 11.79
C ASN A 43 -30.91 -33.22 12.46
N GLY A 44 -31.01 -34.52 12.69
CA GLY A 44 -32.09 -35.11 13.45
C GLY A 44 -31.84 -36.57 13.78
N SER A 45 -31.61 -36.84 15.06
CA SER A 45 -31.68 -38.15 15.73
C SER A 45 -30.38 -38.95 15.83
N ASN A 46 -29.78 -38.92 17.03
CA ASN A 46 -29.43 -40.14 17.76
C ASN A 46 -29.29 -39.80 19.25
N GLY A 47 -30.26 -40.25 20.04
CA GLY A 47 -30.16 -40.30 21.49
C GLY A 47 -29.61 -41.66 21.93
N HIS A 48 -28.81 -41.66 23.00
CA HIS A 48 -28.76 -42.78 23.94
C HIS A 48 -28.60 -42.25 25.37
N LEU A 49 -29.45 -42.81 26.23
CA LEU A 49 -29.66 -42.58 27.65
C LEU A 49 -28.42 -42.89 28.51
N VAL A 50 -28.15 -42.08 29.54
CA VAL A 50 -27.94 -42.54 30.94
C VAL A 50 -28.41 -41.43 31.91
N ALA A 51 -29.09 -41.87 32.97
CA ALA A 51 -29.83 -41.11 33.96
C ALA A 51 -28.97 -40.41 35.04
N ASN A 52 -29.46 -39.28 35.55
CA ASN A 52 -29.79 -39.03 36.97
C ASN A 52 -29.71 -37.54 37.33
N GLY A 53 -30.77 -37.02 37.99
CA GLY A 53 -30.66 -35.89 38.93
C GLY A 53 -31.25 -34.54 38.50
N LEU A 54 -32.58 -34.39 38.60
CA LEU A 54 -33.27 -33.12 38.89
C LEU A 54 -33.06 -32.78 40.40
N PRO A 55 -33.24 -31.51 40.89
CA PRO A 55 -34.39 -30.66 40.56
C PRO A 55 -34.23 -29.12 40.51
N GLU A 56 -35.24 -28.52 39.84
CA GLU A 56 -35.95 -27.27 40.18
C GLU A 56 -35.19 -25.91 40.11
N SER A 57 -35.68 -24.83 39.48
CA SER A 57 -37.05 -24.44 39.13
C SER A 57 -37.06 -23.22 38.18
N ARG A 58 -38.12 -23.13 37.36
CA ARG A 58 -38.91 -21.95 36.88
C ARG A 58 -38.17 -20.61 36.61
N ALA A 59 -38.38 -19.87 35.52
CA ALA A 59 -39.62 -19.67 34.76
C ALA A 59 -39.34 -19.16 33.33
N ARG A 60 -40.32 -19.40 32.46
CA ARG A 60 -40.47 -18.91 31.10
C ARG A 60 -40.62 -17.39 31.05
N GLU A 61 -40.08 -16.77 30.00
CA GLU A 61 -40.86 -15.83 29.18
C GLU A 61 -40.32 -15.83 27.73
N GLU A 62 -41.26 -15.71 26.80
CA GLU A 62 -41.16 -15.96 25.37
C GLU A 62 -40.51 -14.76 24.64
N TYR A 63 -39.62 -15.04 23.68
CA TYR A 63 -39.15 -14.07 22.69
C TYR A 63 -39.74 -14.41 21.31
N PRO A 64 -40.32 -13.45 20.57
CA PRO A 64 -40.63 -13.65 19.17
C PRO A 64 -39.41 -13.37 18.27
N LEU A 65 -39.05 -14.42 17.53
CA LEU A 65 -38.47 -14.49 16.18
C LEU A 65 -38.10 -13.17 15.47
N GLY A 66 -36.85 -13.09 15.01
CA GLY A 66 -36.49 -12.21 13.90
C GLY A 66 -34.99 -12.09 13.62
N MET A 67 -34.51 -12.86 12.64
CA MET A 67 -33.25 -12.69 11.87
C MET A 67 -31.93 -13.07 12.55
N ALA A 68 -31.48 -14.27 12.15
CA ALA A 68 -30.14 -14.80 12.33
C ALA A 68 -29.07 -13.89 11.71
N GLY A 69 -27.90 -13.89 12.35
CA GLY A 69 -26.76 -13.05 12.03
C GLY A 69 -26.27 -13.20 10.59
N ALA A 70 -26.13 -12.06 9.92
CA ALA A 70 -25.27 -11.92 8.76
C ALA A 70 -23.81 -12.01 9.24
N SER A 71 -23.29 -13.23 9.36
CA SER A 71 -21.87 -13.53 9.23
C SER A 71 -21.48 -13.28 7.77
N GLY A 72 -21.32 -12.00 7.43
CA GLY A 72 -20.76 -11.57 6.15
C GLY A 72 -19.27 -11.83 6.17
N SER A 73 -18.83 -12.88 5.47
CA SER A 73 -17.47 -12.99 4.96
C SER A 73 -17.09 -11.65 4.32
N HIS A 74 -16.14 -10.95 4.93
CA HIS A 74 -15.41 -9.89 4.25
C HIS A 74 -14.79 -10.53 3.01
N LYS A 75 -15.32 -10.22 1.83
CA LYS A 75 -14.54 -10.34 0.60
C LYS A 75 -13.31 -9.49 0.83
N THR A 76 -12.16 -10.14 0.91
CA THR A 76 -10.85 -9.52 1.03
C THR A 76 -10.69 -8.58 -0.16
N LEU A 77 -10.94 -7.29 0.06
CA LEU A 77 -10.62 -6.25 -0.89
C LEU A 77 -9.10 -6.21 -0.95
N ILE A 78 -8.56 -6.47 -2.13
CA ILE A 78 -7.12 -6.33 -2.40
C ILE A 78 -6.82 -4.81 -2.28
N PRO A 79 -5.93 -4.36 -1.39
CA PRO A 79 -5.59 -2.93 -1.21
C PRO A 79 -4.94 -2.34 -2.47
N ARG A 80 -4.89 -0.99 -2.60
CA ARG A 80 -4.39 -0.33 -3.82
C ARG A 80 -2.97 -0.74 -4.23
N ARG A 81 -2.04 -0.93 -3.28
CA ARG A 81 -0.68 -1.46 -3.54
C ARG A 81 -0.61 -2.91 -4.02
N ASN A 82 -1.69 -3.68 -3.86
CA ASN A 82 -1.80 -5.03 -4.41
C ASN A 82 -2.72 -5.06 -5.66
N LEU A 83 -3.56 -4.02 -5.86
CA LEU A 83 -4.32 -3.79 -7.09
C LEU A 83 -3.45 -3.20 -8.21
N SER A 84 -2.35 -2.53 -7.90
CA SER A 84 -1.37 -2.04 -8.87
C SER A 84 -0.82 -3.16 -9.76
N ALA A 85 -0.61 -4.35 -9.19
CA ALA A 85 -0.20 -5.54 -9.93
C ALA A 85 -1.34 -6.19 -10.75
N LEU A 86 -2.61 -5.79 -10.55
CA LEU A 86 -3.78 -6.25 -11.31
C LEU A 86 -4.21 -5.28 -12.43
N ASN A 87 -3.97 -3.98 -12.28
CA ASN A 87 -4.47 -2.96 -13.20
C ASN A 87 -3.73 -2.84 -14.55
N GLN A 88 -2.69 -3.64 -14.78
CA GLN A 88 -1.92 -3.62 -16.03
C GLN A 88 -2.43 -4.61 -17.11
N ARG A 89 -3.67 -5.11 -17.01
CA ARG A 89 -4.29 -6.00 -18.02
C ARG A 89 -5.54 -5.45 -18.72
N GLN A 90 -5.98 -4.23 -18.40
CA GLN A 90 -7.10 -3.59 -19.11
C GLN A 90 -6.60 -2.54 -20.11
N ASP A 91 -5.86 -2.98 -21.11
CA ASP A 91 -5.71 -2.23 -22.36
C ASP A 91 -5.35 -3.20 -23.48
N GLN A 92 -6.30 -4.07 -23.82
CA GLN A 92 -6.35 -4.76 -25.11
C GLN A 92 -7.68 -5.54 -25.21
N ASN A 93 -8.71 -4.87 -25.70
CA ASN A 93 -9.75 -5.51 -26.51
C ASN A 93 -10.45 -4.45 -27.38
N VAL A 94 -10.13 -4.51 -28.67
CA VAL A 94 -10.79 -3.78 -29.75
C VAL A 94 -12.10 -4.50 -30.10
N PHE A 95 -13.23 -3.79 -30.13
CA PHE A 95 -14.13 -3.66 -31.30
C PHE A 95 -15.39 -2.86 -30.94
N GLY A 96 -15.64 -1.79 -31.69
CA GLY A 96 -16.89 -1.01 -31.65
C GLY A 96 -16.68 0.39 -32.24
N THR A 97 -16.63 0.48 -33.57
CA THR A 97 -16.60 1.75 -34.30
C THR A 97 -17.85 2.58 -34.00
N GLY A 98 -17.68 3.66 -33.24
CA GLY A 98 -18.64 4.75 -33.09
C GLY A 98 -17.91 6.07 -33.27
N GLU A 99 -18.32 6.87 -34.23
CA GLU A 99 -17.78 8.22 -34.48
C GLU A 99 -17.92 9.08 -33.22
N ILE A 100 -16.79 9.54 -32.66
CA ILE A 100 -16.77 10.53 -31.58
C ILE A 100 -16.53 11.90 -32.20
N ARG A 101 -17.58 12.71 -32.24
CA ARG A 101 -17.49 14.16 -32.51
C ARG A 101 -16.88 14.88 -31.31
N SER A 102 -16.03 15.87 -31.60
CA SER A 102 -15.33 16.71 -30.62
C SER A 102 -16.30 17.45 -29.70
N GLY A 103 -16.21 17.23 -28.39
CA GLY A 103 -16.92 17.96 -27.35
C GLY A 103 -15.94 18.53 -26.33
N HIS A 104 -16.06 19.84 -26.08
CA HIS A 104 -15.23 20.64 -25.18
C HIS A 104 -15.41 20.28 -23.70
N LEU A 105 -14.31 20.36 -22.95
CA LEU A 105 -14.27 20.40 -21.48
C LEU A 105 -14.93 21.71 -20.99
N VAL A 106 -15.87 21.59 -20.05
CA VAL A 106 -16.57 22.70 -19.42
C VAL A 106 -15.86 23.08 -18.11
N ASP A 107 -15.46 24.34 -18.02
CA ASP A 107 -14.91 25.05 -16.86
C ASP A 107 -16.02 25.42 -15.86
N MET A 108 -15.86 25.05 -14.58
CA MET A 108 -16.75 25.40 -13.46
C MET A 108 -16.42 26.77 -12.86
N SER A 109 -16.46 27.82 -13.67
CA SER A 109 -16.48 29.20 -13.17
C SER A 109 -17.50 30.02 -13.93
N GLY A 110 -18.73 30.07 -13.39
CA GLY A 110 -19.82 30.84 -13.96
C GLY A 110 -19.58 32.35 -13.92
N LYS A 111 -18.85 32.90 -14.90
CA LYS A 111 -19.07 34.17 -15.63
C LYS A 111 -17.92 34.46 -16.63
N PRO A 112 -18.22 34.89 -17.88
CA PRO A 112 -17.23 35.02 -18.96
C PRO A 112 -16.40 36.31 -18.90
N PRO A 113 -15.12 36.29 -19.33
CA PRO A 113 -14.38 37.50 -19.68
C PRO A 113 -14.90 38.08 -21.01
N ARG A 114 -15.27 39.36 -20.99
CA ARG A 114 -15.64 40.15 -22.18
C ARG A 114 -14.45 40.29 -23.11
N TYR A 115 -14.55 39.75 -24.32
CA TYR A 115 -13.78 40.20 -25.48
C TYR A 115 -14.44 41.47 -26.07
N GLN A 116 -13.69 42.56 -26.14
CA GLN A 116 -14.00 43.71 -26.99
C GLN A 116 -13.01 43.72 -28.17
N GLN A 117 -13.53 43.79 -29.39
CA GLN A 117 -12.75 44.00 -30.61
C GLN A 117 -12.87 45.47 -31.09
N GLN A 118 -11.69 46.10 -31.29
CA GLN A 118 -11.25 47.03 -32.35
C GLN A 118 -11.86 48.46 -32.45
N PRO A 119 -11.27 49.47 -33.17
CA PRO A 119 -10.23 49.44 -34.23
C PRO A 119 -9.18 50.60 -34.28
N GLY A 120 -8.25 50.56 -35.26
CA GLY A 120 -7.66 51.75 -35.91
C GLY A 120 -6.17 52.02 -35.63
N GLY A 121 -5.35 52.16 -36.70
CA GLY A 121 -3.89 52.26 -36.66
C GLY A 121 -3.30 53.67 -36.83
N ASP A 122 -1.97 53.75 -36.79
CA ASP A 122 -1.15 54.63 -37.67
C ASP A 122 0.27 54.03 -37.85
N PRO A 123 0.90 54.14 -39.04
CA PRO A 123 2.05 53.35 -39.48
C PRO A 123 3.35 54.18 -39.57
N ARG A 124 4.47 53.69 -39.01
CA ARG A 124 5.84 54.00 -39.47
C ARG A 124 6.74 52.80 -39.16
N ALA A 125 7.22 52.07 -40.18
CA ALA A 125 8.54 52.23 -40.82
C ALA A 125 9.67 51.64 -39.91
N ILE A 126 10.53 50.67 -40.27
CA ILE A 126 11.29 50.42 -41.50
C ILE A 126 11.84 48.97 -41.50
N ASN A 127 11.93 48.40 -42.71
CA ASN A 127 12.64 47.17 -43.11
C ASN A 127 14.08 47.05 -42.56
N TYR A 128 14.60 45.82 -42.39
CA TYR A 128 15.82 45.39 -43.10
C TYR A 128 15.98 43.87 -43.05
N VAL A 129 15.88 43.25 -44.23
CA VAL A 129 16.44 41.94 -44.56
C VAL A 129 17.92 42.16 -44.85
N GLY A 130 18.81 41.35 -44.27
CA GLY A 130 20.24 41.39 -44.54
C GLY A 130 20.84 39.99 -44.47
N ALA A 131 21.36 39.53 -45.61
CA ALA A 131 21.94 38.22 -45.84
C ALA A 131 23.41 38.13 -45.36
N VAL A 132 23.78 36.91 -44.94
CA VAL A 132 25.08 36.19 -45.07
C VAL A 132 26.38 36.99 -44.99
N GLU A 133 27.21 36.67 -43.99
CA GLU A 133 28.65 36.48 -44.19
C GLU A 133 29.25 35.45 -43.22
N SER A 134 30.07 34.57 -43.77
CA SER A 134 30.76 33.46 -43.13
C SER A 134 32.09 33.87 -42.49
N ASN A 135 32.40 33.41 -41.27
CA ASN A 135 33.66 32.70 -40.97
C ASN A 135 33.80 32.26 -39.48
N ARG A 136 33.89 30.93 -39.32
CA ARG A 136 34.66 30.09 -38.36
C ARG A 136 34.81 30.52 -36.88
N ILE A 137 34.35 29.63 -36.00
CA ILE A 137 35.07 28.83 -34.95
C ILE A 137 33.91 28.08 -34.24
N GLY A 138 33.75 26.75 -34.29
CA GLY A 138 34.68 25.74 -33.82
C GLY A 138 34.30 25.36 -32.38
N ASP A 139 33.64 24.21 -32.23
CA ASP A 139 33.43 23.40 -31.00
C ASP A 139 32.08 23.43 -30.26
N HIS A 140 31.50 22.23 -30.20
CA HIS A 140 30.47 21.70 -29.31
C HIS A 140 29.03 22.25 -29.38
N ILE A 141 28.34 21.96 -30.48
CA ILE A 141 26.89 21.76 -30.48
C ILE A 141 26.61 20.40 -31.14
N GLN A 142 26.36 19.36 -30.34
CA GLN A 142 25.76 18.13 -30.85
C GLN A 142 24.23 18.33 -30.89
N ALA A 143 23.71 18.41 -32.12
CA ALA A 143 22.29 18.37 -32.39
C ALA A 143 21.70 17.01 -31.99
N TYR A 144 20.59 17.05 -31.25
CA TYR A 144 19.76 15.89 -30.96
C TYR A 144 19.08 15.42 -32.25
N ASP A 145 19.57 14.30 -32.80
CA ASP A 145 18.91 13.57 -33.88
C ASP A 145 18.07 12.41 -33.32
N GLY A 146 17.03 12.04 -34.05
CA GLY A 146 15.82 11.37 -33.59
C GLY A 146 15.99 10.11 -32.73
N GLY A 147 15.40 10.14 -31.53
CA GLY A 147 14.54 9.07 -31.02
C GLY A 147 15.10 7.65 -30.85
N ARG A 148 16.42 7.45 -30.85
CA ARG A 148 17.04 6.19 -30.40
C ARG A 148 18.12 6.49 -29.37
N ALA A 149 17.90 6.06 -28.13
CA ALA A 149 18.96 6.02 -27.14
C ALA A 149 20.04 5.05 -27.65
N VAL A 150 21.19 5.58 -28.09
CA VAL A 150 22.34 4.76 -28.47
C VAL A 150 22.89 4.11 -27.18
N PRO A 151 22.94 2.78 -27.06
CA PRO A 151 23.53 2.13 -25.89
C PRO A 151 25.04 2.38 -25.91
N ASN A 152 25.53 3.22 -25.01
CA ASN A 152 26.95 3.16 -24.66
C ASN A 152 27.17 1.83 -23.92
N ASN A 153 27.96 0.94 -24.54
CA ASN A 153 28.39 -0.30 -23.91
C ASN A 153 29.15 0.03 -22.62
N PRO A 154 28.82 -0.58 -21.47
CA PRO A 154 29.64 -0.44 -20.28
C PRO A 154 31.05 -1.04 -20.52
N PRO A 155 32.10 -0.52 -19.86
CA PRO A 155 33.44 -1.09 -19.99
C PRO A 155 33.46 -2.56 -19.55
N ASN A 156 33.94 -3.44 -20.45
CA ASN A 156 33.97 -4.91 -20.36
C ASN A 156 34.77 -5.53 -19.19
N ASN A 157 35.13 -4.79 -18.15
CA ASN A 157 36.08 -5.22 -17.10
C ASN A 157 35.57 -5.11 -15.66
N TRP A 158 34.26 -5.01 -15.41
CA TRP A 158 33.76 -5.04 -14.04
C TRP A 158 33.50 -6.49 -13.57
N GLN A 159 34.51 -7.10 -12.95
CA GLN A 159 34.34 -8.27 -12.09
C GLN A 159 33.85 -7.79 -10.73
N ASP A 160 32.79 -8.40 -10.17
CA ASP A 160 32.31 -8.14 -8.81
C ASP A 160 33.50 -8.27 -7.83
N PRO A 161 34.02 -7.17 -7.26
CA PRO A 161 35.23 -7.20 -6.44
C PRO A 161 35.07 -8.00 -5.13
N GLN A 162 33.86 -8.50 -4.84
CA GLN A 162 33.54 -9.15 -3.57
C GLN A 162 32.75 -10.47 -3.73
N GLN A 163 32.81 -11.10 -4.91
CA GLN A 163 32.30 -12.47 -5.15
C GLN A 163 32.86 -13.53 -4.18
N SER A 164 33.95 -13.22 -3.45
CA SER A 164 34.62 -14.12 -2.50
C SER A 164 33.95 -14.24 -1.12
N LYS A 165 32.93 -13.43 -0.80
CA LYS A 165 32.11 -13.61 0.42
C LYS A 165 30.93 -14.53 0.10
N THR A 166 31.21 -15.80 -0.13
CA THR A 166 30.18 -16.85 -0.07
C THR A 166 29.59 -16.86 1.33
N TRP A 167 28.31 -16.52 1.45
CA TRP A 167 27.57 -16.73 2.68
C TRP A 167 27.51 -18.24 2.91
N GLN A 168 28.19 -18.70 3.95
CA GLN A 168 28.12 -20.10 4.36
C GLN A 168 26.67 -20.43 4.66
N TYR A 169 26.07 -21.30 3.86
CA TYR A 169 24.87 -22.01 4.26
C TYR A 169 25.14 -22.59 5.65
N GLN A 170 24.39 -22.15 6.66
CA GLN A 170 24.38 -22.83 7.95
C GLN A 170 23.85 -24.24 7.69
N GLN A 171 24.76 -25.21 7.54
CA GLN A 171 24.42 -26.60 7.74
C GLN A 171 24.01 -26.71 9.21
N ASN A 172 22.82 -27.28 9.44
CA ASN A 172 22.30 -27.56 10.77
C ASN A 172 23.41 -28.18 11.63
N ALA A 173 23.63 -27.61 12.81
CA ALA A 173 24.60 -28.10 13.80
C ALA A 173 24.17 -29.42 14.47
N ASP A 174 23.15 -30.10 13.92
CA ASP A 174 22.68 -31.40 14.36
C ASP A 174 22.75 -32.37 13.18
N GLY A 175 23.68 -33.32 13.25
CA GLY A 175 23.98 -34.33 12.23
C GLY A 175 22.89 -35.38 12.00
N ASN A 176 21.63 -34.96 11.87
CA ASN A 176 20.54 -35.78 11.36
C ASN A 176 20.18 -35.31 9.95
N ALA A 177 20.09 -36.25 9.01
CA ALA A 177 19.64 -36.04 7.64
C ALA A 177 18.13 -35.69 7.59
N GLY A 178 17.74 -34.57 8.19
CA GLY A 178 16.42 -33.95 8.12
C GLY A 178 16.44 -32.77 7.14
N ASN A 179 15.31 -32.50 6.49
CA ASN A 179 15.12 -31.45 5.48
C ASN A 179 15.99 -30.19 5.72
N SER A 180 16.85 -29.88 4.76
CA SER A 180 17.55 -28.60 4.70
C SER A 180 16.53 -27.53 4.26
N TYR A 181 16.15 -26.65 5.19
CA TYR A 181 15.30 -25.50 4.90
C TYR A 181 16.14 -24.38 4.26
N TYR A 182 15.55 -23.65 3.33
CA TYR A 182 16.20 -22.49 2.74
C TYR A 182 16.18 -21.33 3.74
N VAL A 183 17.35 -20.78 4.05
CA VAL A 183 17.49 -19.59 4.90
C VAL A 183 18.08 -18.46 4.05
N PRO A 184 17.36 -17.34 3.87
CA PRO A 184 17.85 -16.19 3.11
C PRO A 184 19.19 -15.67 3.68
N PRO A 185 20.23 -15.47 2.84
CA PRO A 185 21.53 -15.00 3.32
C PRO A 185 21.46 -13.63 3.99
N LEU A 186 20.78 -12.68 3.36
CA LEU A 186 20.42 -11.39 3.94
C LEU A 186 18.95 -11.38 4.35
N ARG A 187 18.68 -10.93 5.57
CA ARG A 187 17.35 -10.67 6.14
C ARG A 187 17.33 -9.20 6.51
N VAL A 188 16.81 -8.42 5.58
CA VAL A 188 16.91 -6.96 5.59
C VAL A 188 15.64 -6.38 6.21
N VAL A 189 15.78 -5.51 7.21
CA VAL A 189 14.64 -4.76 7.75
C VAL A 189 14.53 -3.42 7.03
N HIS A 190 13.37 -3.15 6.44
CA HIS A 190 13.11 -1.85 5.82
C HIS A 190 12.66 -0.82 6.85
N PHE A 191 13.29 0.35 6.81
CA PHE A 191 12.81 1.55 7.47
C PHE A 191 12.39 2.56 6.41
N ASP A 192 11.07 2.64 6.20
CA ASP A 192 10.45 3.77 5.52
C ASP A 192 10.36 4.94 6.50
N LEU A 193 11.16 5.97 6.27
CA LEU A 193 11.28 7.10 7.19
C LEU A 193 10.31 8.24 6.85
N LYS A 194 9.57 8.15 5.74
CA LYS A 194 8.70 9.24 5.29
C LYS A 194 7.55 9.47 6.28
N GLY A 195 7.32 10.73 6.63
CA GLY A 195 6.19 11.16 7.47
C GLY A 195 6.32 10.91 8.98
N ALA A 196 6.54 9.66 9.41
CA ALA A 196 6.73 9.32 10.83
C ALA A 196 8.13 8.75 11.12
N PRO A 197 9.19 9.58 11.00
CA PRO A 197 10.57 9.20 11.28
C PRO A 197 10.80 8.96 12.79
N PRO A 198 11.31 7.80 13.22
CA PRO A 198 11.66 7.59 14.62
C PRO A 198 12.84 8.46 15.07
N LYS A 199 12.86 8.88 16.34
CA LYS A 199 14.03 9.54 16.92
C LYS A 199 15.27 8.65 16.83
N VAL A 200 16.46 9.26 16.70
CA VAL A 200 17.75 8.55 16.72
C VAL A 200 17.90 7.66 17.97
N THR A 201 17.39 8.12 19.11
CA THR A 201 17.38 7.36 20.38
C THR A 201 16.59 6.05 20.29
N TYR A 202 15.57 5.98 19.44
CA TYR A 202 14.78 4.77 19.23
C TYR A 202 15.58 3.72 18.47
N PHE A 203 16.31 4.10 17.41
CA PHE A 203 17.20 3.18 16.69
C PHE A 203 18.24 2.53 17.61
N LYS A 204 18.80 3.30 18.56
CA LYS A 204 19.75 2.79 19.56
C LYS A 204 19.16 1.68 20.42
N GLN A 205 17.86 1.72 20.71
CA GLN A 205 17.16 0.69 21.47
C GLN A 205 16.73 -0.49 20.59
N LEU A 206 16.30 -0.20 19.35
CA LEU A 206 15.71 -1.19 18.45
C LEU A 206 16.74 -2.09 17.75
N PHE A 207 17.88 -1.55 17.31
CA PHE A 207 18.89 -2.32 16.58
C PHE A 207 19.40 -3.58 17.30
N PRO A 208 19.67 -3.57 18.62
CA PRO A 208 19.96 -4.80 19.37
C PRO A 208 18.86 -5.86 19.26
N VAL A 209 17.58 -5.45 19.36
CA VAL A 209 16.41 -6.34 19.29
C VAL A 209 16.32 -6.99 17.91
N LEU A 210 16.50 -6.21 16.84
CA LEU A 210 16.48 -6.74 15.47
C LEU A 210 17.64 -7.69 15.21
N LYS A 211 18.82 -7.38 15.75
CA LYS A 211 19.99 -8.25 15.62
C LYS A 211 19.75 -9.60 16.28
N GLU A 212 19.15 -9.60 17.47
CA GLU A 212 18.80 -10.82 18.21
C GLU A 212 17.71 -11.64 17.49
N ALA A 213 16.74 -10.99 16.85
CA ALA A 213 15.72 -11.64 16.03
C ALA A 213 16.25 -12.22 14.70
N GLY A 214 17.51 -11.92 14.35
CA GLY A 214 18.22 -12.51 13.22
C GLY A 214 18.37 -11.60 12.00
N ALA A 215 18.00 -10.32 12.08
CA ALA A 215 18.31 -9.35 11.04
C ALA A 215 19.83 -9.19 10.88
N ASN A 216 20.29 -8.96 9.65
CA ASN A 216 21.71 -8.72 9.36
C ASN A 216 21.95 -7.60 8.35
N ALA A 217 20.89 -6.94 7.90
CA ALA A 217 20.95 -5.77 7.04
C ALA A 217 19.75 -4.86 7.28
N ILE A 218 19.87 -3.61 6.85
CA ILE A 218 18.79 -2.61 6.88
C ILE A 218 18.68 -1.91 5.52
N LEU A 219 17.45 -1.67 5.09
CA LEU A 219 17.12 -0.84 3.93
C LEU A 219 16.59 0.50 4.46
N LEU A 220 17.22 1.61 4.08
CA LEU A 220 16.89 2.95 4.57
C LEU A 220 16.32 3.81 3.44
N GLU A 221 15.01 4.05 3.47
CA GLU A 221 14.33 4.98 2.57
C GLU A 221 14.09 6.31 3.29
N TYR A 222 14.76 7.36 2.84
CA TYR A 222 14.73 8.67 3.51
C TYR A 222 13.74 9.66 2.90
N GLU A 223 13.72 9.79 1.56
CA GLU A 223 12.96 10.82 0.85
C GLU A 223 13.18 12.23 1.43
N ASP A 224 12.13 13.00 1.78
CA ASP A 224 12.26 14.34 2.37
C ASP A 224 12.75 14.36 3.83
N MET A 225 13.02 13.20 4.43
CA MET A 225 13.67 13.12 5.73
C MET A 225 15.20 13.16 5.66
N PHE A 226 15.77 13.15 4.46
CA PHE A 226 17.21 13.32 4.27
C PHE A 226 17.60 14.81 4.33
N PRO A 227 18.73 15.18 4.97
CA PRO A 227 19.22 16.57 5.03
C PRO A 227 19.85 17.02 3.71
N PHE A 228 19.05 17.10 2.66
CA PHE A 228 19.49 17.68 1.39
C PHE A 228 19.91 19.14 1.54
N SER A 229 20.85 19.57 0.72
CA SER A 229 21.43 20.91 0.75
C SER A 229 21.65 21.46 -0.66
N GLY A 230 22.12 22.70 -0.78
CA GLY A 230 22.41 23.32 -2.06
C GLY A 230 21.14 23.51 -2.90
N SER A 231 21.14 22.97 -4.12
CA SER A 231 19.99 23.08 -5.05
C SER A 231 18.71 22.42 -4.52
N LEU A 232 18.87 21.45 -3.61
CA LEU A 232 17.80 20.69 -2.99
C LEU A 232 17.45 21.18 -1.58
N ALA A 233 17.92 22.35 -1.15
CA ALA A 233 17.70 22.86 0.20
C ALA A 233 16.20 23.10 0.56
N THR A 234 15.31 23.16 -0.43
CA THR A 234 13.85 23.28 -0.22
C THR A 234 13.16 21.92 -0.05
N VAL A 235 13.83 20.81 -0.36
CA VAL A 235 13.26 19.46 -0.32
C VAL A 235 13.06 18.92 1.10
N PRO A 236 14.01 19.07 2.05
CA PRO A 236 13.86 18.47 3.36
C PRO A 236 12.62 18.96 4.10
N ALA A 237 11.92 18.03 4.74
CA ALA A 237 10.90 18.37 5.72
C ALA A 237 11.51 19.24 6.84
N LYS A 238 10.70 20.09 7.47
CA LYS A 238 11.20 20.98 8.54
C LYS A 238 11.70 20.23 9.77
N ASN A 239 11.28 18.98 9.93
CA ASN A 239 11.72 18.06 10.96
C ASN A 239 12.64 16.95 10.40
N ALA A 240 13.23 17.15 9.21
CA ALA A 240 14.20 16.23 8.62
C ALA A 240 15.35 15.91 9.59
N TYR A 241 15.95 14.72 9.44
CA TYR A 241 17.16 14.38 10.20
C TYR A 241 18.28 15.36 9.89
N SER A 242 19.09 15.72 10.88
CA SER A 242 20.37 16.40 10.63
C SER A 242 21.39 15.43 10.02
N ARG A 243 22.50 15.97 9.49
CA ARG A 243 23.60 15.13 8.98
C ARG A 243 24.21 14.30 10.12
N GLU A 244 24.28 14.87 11.31
CA GLU A 244 24.75 14.23 12.54
C GLU A 244 23.82 13.07 12.97
N ASP A 245 22.50 13.25 12.82
CA ASP A 245 21.52 12.18 13.09
C ASP A 245 21.72 11.00 12.13
N VAL A 246 21.83 11.26 10.81
CA VAL A 246 22.09 10.23 9.80
C VAL A 246 23.39 9.50 10.12
N GLN A 247 24.48 10.23 10.40
CA GLN A 247 25.76 9.62 10.75
C GLN A 247 25.67 8.76 12.02
N THR A 248 24.87 9.18 13.01
CA THR A 248 24.64 8.43 14.24
C THR A 248 23.88 7.14 13.96
N ILE A 249 22.82 7.17 13.14
CA ILE A 249 22.07 5.98 12.72
C ILE A 249 22.99 4.99 12.01
N LEU A 250 23.82 5.46 11.08
CA LEU A 250 24.77 4.62 10.34
C LEU A 250 25.85 4.01 11.25
N ASN A 251 26.34 4.78 12.23
CA ASN A 251 27.27 4.27 13.23
C ASN A 251 26.63 3.18 14.10
N LEU A 252 25.38 3.37 14.54
CA LEU A 252 24.64 2.33 15.27
C LEU A 252 24.49 1.07 14.41
N ALA A 253 24.14 1.21 13.13
CA ALA A 253 24.01 0.08 12.22
C ALA A 253 25.32 -0.70 12.08
N LYS A 254 26.44 0.02 11.93
CA LYS A 254 27.79 -0.55 11.88
C LYS A 254 28.16 -1.28 13.18
N THR A 255 27.87 -0.69 14.36
CA THR A 255 28.13 -1.31 15.67
C THR A 255 27.38 -2.63 15.83
N HIS A 256 26.18 -2.76 15.26
CA HIS A 256 25.40 -4.00 15.27
C HIS A 256 25.65 -4.91 14.07
N HIS A 257 26.66 -4.60 13.25
CA HIS A 257 27.05 -5.34 12.06
C HIS A 257 25.88 -5.55 11.08
N PHE A 258 25.12 -4.49 10.83
CA PHE A 258 24.15 -4.46 9.73
C PHE A 258 24.83 -4.00 8.44
N GLU A 259 24.58 -4.72 7.35
CA GLU A 259 24.77 -4.16 6.01
C GLU A 259 23.73 -3.05 5.80
N VAL A 260 24.14 -1.89 5.31
CA VAL A 260 23.23 -0.78 5.03
C VAL A 260 23.01 -0.66 3.54
N ILE A 261 21.74 -0.62 3.12
CA ILE A 261 21.32 -0.36 1.76
C ILE A 261 20.48 0.93 1.78
N PRO A 262 20.99 2.09 1.31
CA PRO A 262 20.15 3.25 1.09
C PRO A 262 19.18 3.00 -0.08
N LEU A 263 17.97 3.54 0.04
CA LEU A 263 16.97 3.59 -1.03
C LEU A 263 16.68 5.04 -1.38
N VAL A 264 16.84 5.35 -2.67
CA VAL A 264 16.50 6.64 -3.27
C VAL A 264 15.49 6.41 -4.37
N GLN A 265 14.42 7.20 -4.39
CA GLN A 265 13.46 7.16 -5.48
C GLN A 265 14.03 7.93 -6.68
N THR A 266 13.98 7.31 -7.86
CA THR A 266 14.57 7.91 -9.06
C THR A 266 13.65 7.99 -10.28
N PHE A 267 12.39 7.56 -10.14
CA PHE A 267 11.46 7.61 -11.26
C PHE A 267 10.00 7.80 -10.84
N GLY A 268 9.42 6.79 -10.18
CA GLY A 268 8.18 6.91 -9.42
C GLY A 268 8.46 7.35 -7.98
N HIS A 269 7.40 7.54 -7.19
CA HIS A 269 7.46 7.96 -5.79
C HIS A 269 8.34 9.19 -5.53
N LEU A 270 8.33 10.14 -6.47
CA LEU A 270 9.09 11.39 -6.37
C LEU A 270 8.23 12.54 -5.81
N GLU A 271 7.07 12.26 -5.20
CA GLU A 271 6.16 13.28 -4.70
C GLU A 271 6.83 14.16 -3.64
N PHE A 272 7.77 13.61 -2.86
CA PHE A 272 8.53 14.34 -1.85
C PHE A 272 9.25 15.58 -2.41
N VAL A 273 9.70 15.51 -3.67
CA VAL A 273 10.37 16.61 -4.36
C VAL A 273 9.47 17.27 -5.40
N LEU A 274 8.75 16.48 -6.19
CA LEU A 274 7.92 16.97 -7.29
C LEU A 274 6.66 17.69 -6.80
N LYS A 275 6.23 17.55 -5.52
CA LYS A 275 5.16 18.38 -4.94
C LYS A 275 5.52 19.87 -4.88
N LEU A 276 6.81 20.19 -4.86
CA LEU A 276 7.28 21.57 -4.74
C LEU A 276 7.19 22.31 -6.08
N LYS A 277 6.93 23.61 -5.99
CA LYS A 277 6.74 24.47 -7.17
C LYS A 277 7.97 24.51 -8.07
N GLU A 278 9.17 24.51 -7.49
CA GLU A 278 10.43 24.56 -8.25
C GLU A 278 10.63 23.37 -9.20
N PHE A 279 10.10 22.19 -8.84
CA PHE A 279 10.32 20.94 -9.59
C PHE A 279 9.11 20.49 -10.40
N ARG A 280 7.99 21.23 -10.37
CA ARG A 280 6.73 20.89 -11.06
C ARG A 280 6.93 20.62 -12.56
N GLU A 281 7.75 21.44 -13.23
CA GLU A 281 8.03 21.33 -14.67
C GLU A 281 8.72 20.01 -15.08
N LEU A 282 9.28 19.27 -14.12
CA LEU A 282 9.93 17.99 -14.33
C LEU A 282 8.95 16.82 -14.33
N ARG A 283 7.69 17.00 -13.91
CA ARG A 283 6.69 15.93 -13.85
C ARG A 283 6.39 15.35 -15.24
N GLU A 284 6.07 14.06 -15.27
CA GLU A 284 5.57 13.39 -16.47
C GLU A 284 4.13 13.82 -16.79
N VAL A 285 3.28 13.95 -15.79
CA VAL A 285 1.95 14.54 -15.94
C VAL A 285 1.84 15.66 -14.93
N ASP A 286 1.49 16.86 -15.39
CA ASP A 286 1.55 18.06 -14.56
C ASP A 286 0.68 17.96 -13.28
N ASP A 287 -0.49 17.33 -13.39
CA ASP A 287 -1.41 17.09 -12.26
C ASP A 287 -0.88 16.07 -11.22
N TYR A 288 0.13 15.29 -11.58
CA TYR A 288 0.55 14.08 -10.87
C TYR A 288 2.03 14.19 -10.43
N PRO A 289 2.31 14.45 -9.14
CA PRO A 289 3.68 14.60 -8.64
C PRO A 289 4.43 13.26 -8.47
N GLN A 290 3.84 12.12 -8.84
CA GLN A 290 4.41 10.79 -8.59
C GLN A 290 5.65 10.51 -9.43
N ALA A 291 5.63 10.90 -10.72
CA ALA A 291 6.61 10.47 -11.70
C ALA A 291 7.30 11.64 -12.40
N ILE A 292 8.61 11.53 -12.57
CA ILE A 292 9.42 12.49 -13.33
C ILE A 292 9.42 12.13 -14.82
N CYS A 293 9.45 13.15 -15.67
CA CYS A 293 9.60 12.99 -17.11
C CYS A 293 11.05 12.60 -17.44
N PRO A 294 11.33 11.40 -17.98
CA PRO A 294 12.69 10.96 -18.26
C PRO A 294 13.29 11.60 -19.52
N SER A 295 12.47 12.28 -20.33
CA SER A 295 12.90 12.96 -21.57
C SER A 295 13.34 14.41 -21.36
N ARG A 296 13.58 14.83 -20.12
CA ARG A 296 14.18 16.13 -19.76
C ARG A 296 15.55 15.90 -19.15
N ASN A 297 16.55 16.66 -19.56
CA ASN A 297 17.91 16.52 -18.99
C ASN A 297 17.95 17.01 -17.55
N GLU A 298 17.17 18.03 -17.24
CA GLU A 298 16.99 18.61 -15.92
C GLU A 298 16.45 17.59 -14.93
N SER A 299 15.61 16.65 -15.40
CA SER A 299 15.17 15.51 -14.59
C SER A 299 16.35 14.65 -14.16
N PHE A 300 17.26 14.35 -15.08
CA PHE A 300 18.44 13.57 -14.74
C PHE A 300 19.39 14.31 -13.81
N THR A 301 19.57 15.63 -14.00
CA THR A 301 20.38 16.45 -13.09
C THR A 301 19.83 16.44 -11.66
N LEU A 302 18.50 16.50 -11.49
CA LEU A 302 17.87 16.34 -10.17
C LEU A 302 18.20 14.96 -9.56
N ILE A 303 18.08 13.90 -10.35
CA ILE A 303 18.38 12.53 -9.92
C ILE A 303 19.86 12.36 -9.54
N GLU A 304 20.77 12.93 -10.30
CA GLU A 304 22.21 12.93 -9.99
C GLU A 304 22.50 13.59 -8.65
N ASP A 305 21.90 14.76 -8.37
CA ASP A 305 22.10 15.49 -7.11
C ASP A 305 21.52 14.72 -5.91
N ILE A 306 20.34 14.12 -6.06
CA ILE A 306 19.73 13.24 -5.02
C ILE A 306 20.66 12.06 -4.70
N ILE A 307 21.10 11.33 -5.73
CA ILE A 307 21.98 10.16 -5.57
C ILE A 307 23.30 10.57 -4.94
N ASP A 308 23.94 11.63 -5.43
CA ASP A 308 25.24 12.08 -4.94
C ASP A 308 25.22 12.47 -3.47
N GLN A 309 24.20 13.22 -3.04
CA GLN A 309 24.09 13.66 -1.64
C GLN A 309 23.86 12.47 -0.70
N VAL A 310 23.02 11.50 -1.09
CA VAL A 310 22.80 10.28 -0.29
C VAL A 310 24.06 9.41 -0.24
N MET A 311 24.71 9.19 -1.39
CA MET A 311 25.94 8.39 -1.47
C MET A 311 27.10 9.02 -0.70
N ALA A 312 27.19 10.35 -0.63
CA ALA A 312 28.20 11.04 0.16
C ALA A 312 28.11 10.72 1.67
N MET A 313 26.90 10.41 2.17
CA MET A 313 26.68 9.99 3.57
C MET A 313 26.80 8.47 3.78
N HIS A 314 26.84 7.67 2.73
CA HIS A 314 26.87 6.19 2.78
C HIS A 314 28.16 5.62 2.17
N PRO A 315 29.35 5.92 2.73
CA PRO A 315 30.59 5.40 2.19
C PRO A 315 30.71 3.88 2.41
N ASN A 316 31.28 3.18 1.43
CA ASN A 316 31.60 1.74 1.47
C ASN A 316 30.40 0.78 1.46
N ILE A 317 29.22 1.22 1.03
CA ILE A 317 28.09 0.31 0.76
C ILE A 317 28.34 -0.52 -0.51
N ARG A 318 27.66 -1.66 -0.62
CA ARG A 318 27.72 -2.53 -1.82
C ARG A 318 26.58 -2.28 -2.80
N TRP A 319 25.42 -1.92 -2.27
CA TRP A 319 24.20 -1.74 -3.04
C TRP A 319 23.56 -0.38 -2.77
N LEU A 320 22.93 0.18 -3.80
CA LEU A 320 22.04 1.33 -3.72
C LEU A 320 20.71 0.91 -4.34
N HIS A 321 19.61 0.99 -3.61
CA HIS A 321 18.30 0.79 -4.19
C HIS A 321 17.83 2.10 -4.84
N VAL A 322 17.58 2.10 -6.15
CA VAL A 322 17.22 3.32 -6.93
C VAL A 322 15.71 3.43 -7.22
N GLY A 323 14.90 2.58 -6.59
CA GLY A 323 13.44 2.63 -6.66
C GLY A 323 12.94 2.12 -8.01
N CYS A 324 12.34 3.02 -8.79
CA CYS A 324 11.79 2.79 -10.13
C CYS A 324 10.50 1.96 -10.19
N ASP A 325 9.74 1.93 -9.10
CA ASP A 325 8.42 1.31 -9.00
C ASP A 325 7.28 2.24 -9.43
N GLU A 326 6.12 1.63 -9.75
CA GLU A 326 4.79 2.27 -9.83
C GLU A 326 4.68 3.48 -10.79
N VAL A 327 5.43 3.50 -11.90
CA VAL A 327 5.46 4.60 -12.89
C VAL A 327 4.29 4.54 -13.90
N TYR A 328 3.04 4.53 -13.42
CA TYR A 328 1.86 4.21 -14.24
C TYR A 328 1.54 5.20 -15.36
N HIS A 329 1.87 6.48 -15.16
CA HIS A 329 1.56 7.55 -16.11
C HIS A 329 2.71 7.88 -17.07
N LEU A 330 3.67 6.97 -17.24
CA LEU A 330 4.78 7.15 -18.18
C LEU A 330 4.30 7.22 -19.64
N GLY A 331 4.77 8.20 -20.41
CA GLY A 331 4.46 8.33 -21.84
C GLY A 331 3.32 9.30 -22.16
N TYR A 332 2.91 10.14 -21.22
CA TYR A 332 1.75 11.03 -21.37
C TYR A 332 2.14 12.47 -21.70
N CYS A 333 3.36 12.89 -21.36
CA CYS A 333 3.81 14.25 -21.67
C CYS A 333 4.08 14.42 -23.18
N SER A 334 4.07 15.67 -23.65
CA SER A 334 4.30 15.99 -25.06
C SER A 334 5.67 15.52 -25.61
N LYS A 335 6.67 15.33 -24.74
CA LYS A 335 7.99 14.80 -25.09
C LYS A 335 7.99 13.26 -25.17
N CYS A 336 7.32 12.60 -24.23
CA CYS A 336 7.34 11.15 -24.07
C CYS A 336 6.28 10.44 -24.92
N MET A 337 5.16 11.09 -25.26
CA MET A 337 4.04 10.47 -25.98
C MET A 337 4.39 9.88 -27.36
N LYS A 338 5.52 10.29 -27.94
CA LYS A 338 6.00 9.81 -29.24
C LYS A 338 6.96 8.62 -29.13
N LEU A 339 7.31 8.22 -27.92
CA LEU A 339 8.31 7.21 -27.62
C LEU A 339 7.63 5.96 -27.05
N ASP A 340 8.21 4.81 -27.32
CA ASP A 340 7.76 3.55 -26.75
C ASP A 340 7.99 3.53 -25.22
N ARG A 341 6.96 3.13 -24.44
CA ARG A 341 6.95 3.25 -22.98
C ARG A 341 8.01 2.39 -22.30
N ASP A 342 8.18 1.16 -22.77
CA ASP A 342 9.23 0.28 -22.27
C ASP A 342 10.61 0.87 -22.58
N ASN A 343 10.82 1.40 -23.79
CA ASN A 343 12.09 2.04 -24.14
C ASN A 343 12.35 3.28 -23.28
N LEU A 344 11.33 4.09 -22.99
CA LEU A 344 11.45 5.20 -22.04
C LEU A 344 11.90 4.71 -20.67
N PHE A 345 11.25 3.66 -20.16
CA PHE A 345 11.56 3.10 -18.85
C PHE A 345 12.97 2.52 -18.80
N LEU A 346 13.29 1.63 -19.72
CA LEU A 346 14.59 0.95 -19.78
C LEU A 346 15.74 1.92 -20.06
N SER A 347 15.53 2.95 -20.89
CA SER A 347 16.54 3.98 -21.13
C SER A 347 16.83 4.79 -19.87
N HIS A 348 15.78 5.17 -19.12
CA HIS A 348 15.94 5.87 -17.84
C HIS A 348 16.68 5.02 -16.82
N VAL A 349 16.22 3.80 -16.58
CA VAL A 349 16.86 2.86 -15.65
C VAL A 349 18.31 2.60 -16.05
N ALA A 350 18.59 2.33 -17.32
CA ALA A 350 19.95 2.09 -17.78
C ALA A 350 20.85 3.32 -17.61
N ARG A 351 20.32 4.54 -17.80
CA ARG A 351 21.06 5.79 -17.60
C ARG A 351 21.42 5.99 -16.12
N VAL A 352 20.45 5.83 -15.21
CA VAL A 352 20.67 5.93 -13.75
C VAL A 352 21.62 4.84 -13.27
N ALA A 353 21.42 3.60 -13.70
CA ALA A 353 22.25 2.47 -13.29
C ALA A 353 23.70 2.60 -13.75
N ARG A 354 23.94 3.05 -14.99
CA ARG A 354 25.30 3.35 -15.47
C ARG A 354 25.97 4.43 -14.63
N TYR A 355 25.26 5.53 -14.34
CA TYR A 355 25.78 6.60 -13.50
C TYR A 355 26.22 6.11 -12.11
N VAL A 356 25.36 5.32 -11.45
CA VAL A 356 25.65 4.73 -10.14
C VAL A 356 26.86 3.79 -10.21
N ARG A 357 26.92 2.90 -11.21
CA ARG A 357 28.04 1.96 -11.38
C ARG A 357 29.35 2.66 -11.73
N GLU A 358 29.31 3.70 -12.54
CA GLU A 358 30.50 4.38 -13.06
C GLU A 358 31.06 5.38 -12.04
N LYS A 359 30.22 6.20 -11.41
CA LYS A 359 30.65 7.22 -10.45
C LYS A 359 30.86 6.65 -9.06
N HIS A 360 29.89 5.89 -8.56
CA HIS A 360 29.85 5.45 -7.16
C HIS A 360 30.38 4.02 -6.95
N LYS A 361 30.55 3.25 -8.04
CA LYS A 361 31.09 1.87 -8.02
C LYS A 361 30.26 0.90 -7.16
N VAL A 362 28.96 1.14 -7.04
CA VAL A 362 28.01 0.28 -6.30
C VAL A 362 27.02 -0.39 -7.26
N ILE A 363 26.40 -1.48 -6.79
CA ILE A 363 25.40 -2.23 -7.59
C ILE A 363 24.02 -1.61 -7.36
N PRO A 364 23.35 -1.09 -8.41
CA PRO A 364 21.98 -0.61 -8.30
C PRO A 364 20.98 -1.77 -8.14
N ILE A 365 20.02 -1.59 -7.24
CA ILE A 365 18.84 -2.45 -7.08
C ILE A 365 17.62 -1.66 -7.55
N ILE A 366 16.68 -2.31 -8.23
CA ILE A 366 15.38 -1.73 -8.60
C ILE A 366 14.24 -2.61 -8.13
N TRP A 367 13.08 -2.01 -7.88
CA TRP A 367 11.85 -2.78 -7.76
C TRP A 367 11.49 -3.42 -9.11
N ASP A 368 10.90 -4.61 -9.08
CA ASP A 368 10.73 -5.42 -10.28
C ASP A 368 9.42 -5.16 -11.05
N ASP A 369 8.43 -4.52 -10.44
CA ASP A 369 7.04 -4.50 -10.91
C ASP A 369 6.89 -3.99 -12.35
N MET A 370 7.66 -2.96 -12.71
CA MET A 370 7.65 -2.39 -14.05
C MET A 370 8.30 -3.30 -15.11
N LEU A 371 9.10 -4.30 -14.73
CA LEU A 371 9.77 -5.23 -15.65
C LEU A 371 8.93 -6.46 -16.00
N ARG A 372 7.94 -6.83 -15.18
CA ARG A 372 7.25 -8.14 -15.24
C ARG A 372 6.62 -8.45 -16.59
N GLN A 373 6.15 -7.42 -17.30
CA GLN A 373 5.47 -7.56 -18.59
C GLN A 373 6.40 -7.34 -19.81
N MET A 374 7.65 -6.93 -19.57
CA MET A 374 8.57 -6.61 -20.65
C MET A 374 9.09 -7.90 -21.33
N PRO A 375 9.23 -7.92 -22.66
CA PRO A 375 9.84 -9.04 -23.36
C PRO A 375 11.30 -9.26 -22.90
N THR A 376 11.67 -10.52 -22.65
CA THR A 376 13.03 -10.93 -22.24
C THR A 376 14.11 -10.34 -23.14
N GLU A 377 13.85 -10.33 -24.45
CA GLU A 377 14.83 -9.89 -25.46
C GLU A 377 15.11 -8.40 -25.37
N LYS A 378 14.12 -7.62 -24.93
CA LYS A 378 14.26 -6.18 -24.69
C LYS A 378 15.11 -5.92 -23.45
N LEU A 379 14.91 -6.70 -22.39
CA LEU A 379 15.76 -6.61 -21.20
C LEU A 379 17.22 -6.96 -21.51
N LYS A 380 17.44 -7.96 -22.39
CA LYS A 380 18.78 -8.32 -22.90
C LYS A 380 19.38 -7.25 -23.82
N GLU A 381 18.59 -6.64 -24.70
CA GLU A 381 19.02 -5.55 -25.60
C GLU A 381 19.59 -4.37 -24.80
N PHE A 382 18.91 -3.99 -23.72
CA PHE A 382 19.37 -2.94 -22.80
C PHE A 382 20.49 -3.39 -21.86
N GLN A 383 20.91 -4.67 -21.92
CA GLN A 383 21.91 -5.30 -21.06
C GLN A 383 21.59 -5.15 -19.57
N LEU A 384 20.29 -5.17 -19.23
CA LEU A 384 19.82 -4.75 -17.92
C LEU A 384 20.39 -5.62 -16.78
N GLY A 385 20.59 -6.91 -17.04
CA GLY A 385 21.19 -7.86 -16.08
C GLY A 385 22.64 -7.58 -15.70
N GLN A 386 23.35 -6.75 -16.47
CA GLN A 386 24.70 -6.27 -16.11
C GLN A 386 24.64 -4.96 -15.33
N LEU A 387 23.52 -4.24 -15.41
CA LEU A 387 23.36 -2.91 -14.86
C LEU A 387 22.73 -2.94 -13.47
N VAL A 388 21.67 -3.72 -13.24
CA VAL A 388 20.87 -3.70 -12.01
C VAL A 388 20.55 -5.11 -11.51
N GLU A 389 20.22 -5.23 -10.22
CA GLU A 389 19.62 -6.43 -9.62
C GLU A 389 18.13 -6.15 -9.29
N PRO A 390 17.16 -6.95 -9.78
CA PRO A 390 15.76 -6.72 -9.48
C PRO A 390 15.39 -7.26 -8.08
N MET A 391 14.58 -6.49 -7.36
CA MET A 391 13.96 -6.85 -6.09
C MET A 391 12.49 -7.16 -6.30
N VAL A 392 12.17 -8.45 -6.23
CA VAL A 392 10.86 -8.98 -6.55
C VAL A 392 9.95 -8.84 -5.34
N TRP A 393 8.87 -8.07 -5.45
CA TRP A 393 8.01 -7.75 -4.33
C TRP A 393 6.55 -8.17 -4.52
N THR A 394 5.97 -8.71 -3.46
CA THR A 394 4.52 -8.88 -3.29
C THR A 394 4.25 -9.15 -1.83
N TYR A 395 3.18 -8.57 -1.32
CA TYR A 395 2.87 -8.62 0.10
C TYR A 395 1.75 -9.60 0.44
N VAL A 396 1.31 -10.39 -0.54
CA VAL A 396 0.27 -11.42 -0.33
C VAL A 396 0.89 -12.82 -0.24
N LYS A 397 0.13 -13.77 0.32
CA LYS A 397 0.50 -15.18 0.37
C LYS A 397 0.66 -15.82 -1.02
N ASP A 398 -0.21 -15.49 -1.96
CA ASP A 398 -0.20 -16.08 -3.31
C ASP A 398 0.79 -15.34 -4.23
N VAL A 399 2.09 -15.62 -4.06
CA VAL A 399 3.17 -14.93 -4.80
C VAL A 399 3.04 -15.18 -6.31
N TYR A 400 2.81 -16.42 -6.72
CA TYR A 400 2.77 -16.80 -8.14
C TYR A 400 1.59 -16.21 -8.92
N ARG A 401 0.51 -15.81 -8.24
CA ARG A 401 -0.57 -15.04 -8.87
C ARG A 401 -0.10 -13.69 -9.41
N PHE A 402 0.85 -13.05 -8.74
CA PHE A 402 1.34 -11.71 -9.10
C PHE A 402 2.71 -11.75 -9.79
N VAL A 403 3.51 -12.77 -9.53
CA VAL A 403 4.80 -13.03 -10.18
C VAL A 403 4.76 -14.43 -10.79
N PRO A 404 4.14 -14.59 -11.97
CA PRO A 404 3.95 -15.90 -12.59
C PRO A 404 5.27 -16.52 -13.05
N TYR A 405 5.26 -17.84 -13.26
CA TYR A 405 6.46 -18.62 -13.58
C TYR A 405 7.25 -18.10 -14.80
N ASN A 406 6.57 -17.54 -15.81
CA ASN A 406 7.23 -16.96 -16.98
C ASN A 406 8.09 -15.74 -16.63
N VAL A 407 7.74 -14.97 -15.60
CA VAL A 407 8.57 -13.85 -15.10
C VAL A 407 9.86 -14.41 -14.51
N TRP A 408 9.78 -15.46 -13.67
CA TRP A 408 10.96 -16.11 -13.11
C TRP A 408 11.88 -16.71 -14.17
N MET A 409 11.31 -17.30 -15.24
CA MET A 409 12.09 -17.79 -16.38
C MET A 409 12.80 -16.63 -17.09
N SER A 410 12.08 -15.57 -17.45
CA SER A 410 12.66 -14.38 -18.06
C SER A 410 13.77 -13.79 -17.20
N TYR A 411 13.53 -13.62 -15.89
CA TYR A 411 14.52 -13.06 -14.98
C TYR A 411 15.75 -13.94 -14.88
N SER A 412 15.61 -15.27 -14.83
CA SER A 412 16.76 -16.17 -14.77
C SER A 412 17.63 -16.17 -16.03
N GLU A 413 17.06 -15.80 -17.18
CA GLU A 413 17.83 -15.65 -18.42
C GLU A 413 18.58 -14.30 -18.52
N VAL A 414 18.12 -13.29 -17.78
CA VAL A 414 18.63 -11.92 -17.88
C VAL A 414 19.54 -11.58 -16.71
N PHE A 415 19.08 -11.84 -15.48
CA PHE A 415 19.70 -11.36 -14.24
C PHE A 415 20.44 -12.49 -13.53
N PRO A 416 21.75 -12.34 -13.25
CA PRO A 416 22.48 -13.31 -12.45
C PRO A 416 22.05 -13.37 -10.98
N PHE A 417 21.57 -12.24 -10.43
CA PHE A 417 21.22 -12.09 -9.02
C PHE A 417 19.87 -11.39 -8.89
N VAL A 418 19.10 -11.81 -7.88
CA VAL A 418 17.78 -11.25 -7.56
C VAL A 418 17.60 -11.12 -6.05
N TRP A 419 16.64 -10.28 -5.66
CA TRP A 419 16.19 -10.11 -4.28
C TRP A 419 14.71 -10.47 -4.16
N ALA A 420 14.28 -10.82 -2.95
CA ALA A 420 12.87 -10.94 -2.59
C ALA A 420 12.46 -9.80 -1.66
N ALA A 421 11.17 -9.44 -1.65
CA ALA A 421 10.62 -8.49 -0.71
C ALA A 421 9.21 -8.89 -0.23
N SER A 422 9.10 -9.12 1.07
CA SER A 422 7.88 -9.35 1.85
C SER A 422 7.49 -8.09 2.62
N ALA A 423 6.52 -8.16 3.52
CA ALA A 423 6.17 -7.07 4.42
C ALA A 423 5.90 -7.56 5.85
N PHE A 424 6.11 -6.69 6.85
CA PHE A 424 5.68 -6.89 8.24
C PHE A 424 4.64 -5.85 8.72
N LYS A 425 4.44 -4.77 7.95
CA LYS A 425 3.40 -3.74 8.16
C LYS A 425 3.19 -2.92 6.88
N GLY A 426 2.15 -2.09 6.82
CA GLY A 426 2.02 -1.04 5.79
C GLY A 426 1.68 -1.54 4.39
N ALA A 427 1.10 -2.74 4.29
CA ALA A 427 0.79 -3.39 3.01
C ALA A 427 -0.68 -3.78 2.82
N PHE A 428 -1.49 -3.76 3.89
CA PHE A 428 -2.87 -4.27 3.86
C PHE A 428 -3.98 -3.24 4.06
N GLY A 429 -3.64 -2.01 4.46
CA GLY A 429 -4.59 -0.90 4.48
C GLY A 429 -3.90 0.42 4.75
N GLU A 430 -4.40 1.47 4.12
CA GLU A 430 -3.80 2.82 4.13
C GLU A 430 -4.02 3.55 5.46
N THR A 431 -5.01 3.13 6.26
CA THR A 431 -5.44 3.78 7.51
C THR A 431 -5.36 2.85 8.73
N LEU A 432 -4.70 1.71 8.61
CA LEU A 432 -4.56 0.78 9.73
C LEU A 432 -3.58 1.34 10.77
N THR A 433 -3.85 1.09 12.05
CA THR A 433 -2.97 1.50 13.17
C THR A 433 -2.10 0.36 13.69
N VAL A 434 -2.45 -0.89 13.40
CA VAL A 434 -1.73 -2.11 13.78
C VAL A 434 -1.81 -3.15 12.65
N PRO A 435 -0.74 -3.90 12.37
CA PRO A 435 -0.77 -4.86 11.26
C PRO A 435 -1.50 -6.14 11.64
N ASN A 436 -2.04 -6.83 10.63
CA ASN A 436 -2.49 -8.21 10.78
C ASN A 436 -1.28 -9.15 10.63
N VAL A 437 -0.77 -9.64 11.76
CA VAL A 437 0.44 -10.47 11.84
C VAL A 437 0.29 -11.76 11.06
N LYS A 438 -0.91 -12.37 11.06
CA LYS A 438 -1.17 -13.60 10.30
C LYS A 438 -0.85 -13.42 8.81
N MET A 439 -1.33 -12.32 8.23
CA MET A 439 -1.17 -12.05 6.80
C MET A 439 0.29 -11.83 6.42
N HIS A 440 1.05 -11.12 7.27
CA HIS A 440 2.48 -10.90 7.08
C HIS A 440 3.29 -12.19 7.26
N LEU A 441 2.97 -12.99 8.27
CA LEU A 441 3.62 -14.28 8.50
C LEU A 441 3.42 -15.23 7.32
N GLU A 442 2.17 -15.37 6.84
CA GLU A 442 1.86 -16.19 5.67
C GLU A 442 2.56 -15.69 4.40
N ASN A 443 2.77 -14.37 4.25
CA ASN A 443 3.54 -13.80 3.15
C ASN A 443 5.03 -14.14 3.26
N ASN A 444 5.63 -14.06 4.45
CA ASN A 444 7.02 -14.44 4.67
C ASN A 444 7.27 -15.94 4.46
N GLU A 445 6.34 -16.80 4.89
CA GLU A 445 6.40 -18.24 4.61
C GLU A 445 6.31 -18.53 3.11
N ALA A 446 5.37 -17.90 2.39
CA ALA A 446 5.26 -18.05 0.95
C ALA A 446 6.53 -17.61 0.20
N TRP A 447 7.18 -16.55 0.67
CA TRP A 447 8.47 -16.13 0.12
C TRP A 447 9.60 -17.13 0.37
N LEU A 448 9.63 -17.77 1.54
CA LEU A 448 10.59 -18.86 1.81
C LEU A 448 10.40 -20.03 0.83
N GLU A 449 9.15 -20.41 0.55
CA GLU A 449 8.84 -21.46 -0.44
C GLU A 449 9.31 -21.07 -1.84
N VAL A 450 9.00 -19.84 -2.28
CA VAL A 450 9.42 -19.34 -3.61
C VAL A 450 10.93 -19.27 -3.73
N MET A 451 11.63 -18.76 -2.72
CA MET A 451 13.10 -18.71 -2.74
C MET A 451 13.70 -20.12 -2.73
N ALA A 452 13.14 -21.05 -1.94
CA ALA A 452 13.57 -22.45 -1.94
C ALA A 452 13.38 -23.13 -3.30
N GLU A 453 12.34 -22.78 -4.05
CA GLU A 453 12.10 -23.31 -5.39
C GLU A 453 12.97 -22.65 -6.47
N GLN A 454 13.03 -21.32 -6.48
CA GLN A 454 13.60 -20.56 -7.60
C GLN A 454 15.12 -20.31 -7.47
N HIS A 455 15.72 -20.44 -6.28
CA HIS A 455 17.13 -20.04 -6.06
C HIS A 455 18.13 -20.68 -7.02
N LYS A 456 17.91 -21.93 -7.44
CA LYS A 456 18.81 -22.66 -8.33
C LYS A 456 18.88 -22.11 -9.75
N LYS A 457 17.91 -21.28 -10.15
CA LYS A 457 17.88 -20.65 -11.47
C LYS A 457 18.79 -19.42 -11.58
N PHE A 458 19.23 -18.90 -10.44
CA PHE A 458 20.06 -17.70 -10.36
C PHE A 458 21.45 -18.09 -9.85
N GLY A 459 22.44 -17.22 -10.06
CA GLY A 459 23.74 -17.37 -9.42
C GLY A 459 23.61 -17.34 -7.89
N ASN A 460 22.78 -16.43 -7.38
CA ASN A 460 22.36 -16.39 -5.98
C ASN A 460 21.11 -15.50 -5.78
N PHE A 461 20.27 -15.85 -4.81
CA PHE A 461 19.36 -14.87 -4.19
C PHE A 461 20.15 -14.11 -3.13
N ARG A 462 20.24 -12.78 -3.27
CA ARG A 462 21.01 -11.95 -2.32
C ARG A 462 20.39 -11.96 -0.92
N GLY A 463 19.06 -11.98 -0.85
CA GLY A 463 18.30 -12.09 0.38
C GLY A 463 16.86 -11.64 0.22
N ILE A 464 16.21 -11.42 1.37
CA ILE A 464 14.84 -10.93 1.46
C ILE A 464 14.80 -9.63 2.27
N VAL A 465 14.03 -8.66 1.78
CA VAL A 465 13.66 -7.45 2.51
C VAL A 465 12.27 -7.63 3.11
N ILE A 466 12.14 -7.40 4.41
CA ILE A 466 10.85 -7.36 5.08
C ILE A 466 10.44 -5.90 5.17
N THR A 467 9.55 -5.49 4.28
CA THR A 467 9.16 -4.08 4.12
C THR A 467 8.24 -3.61 5.25
N GLY A 468 8.43 -2.35 5.66
CA GLY A 468 7.63 -1.73 6.72
C GLY A 468 7.26 -0.30 6.37
N TRP A 469 6.30 -0.14 5.48
CA TRP A 469 5.88 1.16 4.95
C TRP A 469 5.18 2.03 5.97
N GLN A 470 5.35 3.35 5.87
CA GLN A 470 4.87 4.32 6.86
C GLN A 470 3.67 5.15 6.36
N ARG A 471 3.54 5.27 5.03
CA ARG A 471 2.38 5.74 4.28
C ARG A 471 2.51 5.29 2.83
N TYR A 472 1.42 5.41 2.07
CA TYR A 472 1.37 4.90 0.68
C TYR A 472 1.91 5.90 -0.34
N ASP A 473 1.84 7.18 -0.02
CA ASP A 473 2.28 8.34 -0.80
C ASP A 473 2.47 9.52 0.18
N HIS A 474 3.26 10.53 -0.16
CA HIS A 474 3.41 11.81 0.57
C HIS A 474 2.10 12.52 0.88
N LEU A 475 1.11 12.34 0.01
CA LEU A 475 -0.21 12.97 0.17
C LEU A 475 -1.19 12.10 0.98
N ALA A 476 -0.81 10.87 1.32
CA ALA A 476 -1.61 9.97 2.13
C ALA A 476 -1.36 10.18 3.64
N THR A 477 -2.34 9.76 4.44
CA THR A 477 -2.22 9.68 5.91
C THR A 477 -1.21 8.61 6.33
N LEU A 478 -0.82 8.64 7.60
CA LEU A 478 0.00 7.58 8.20
C LEU A 478 -0.78 6.25 8.25
N CYS A 479 -0.10 5.16 7.93
CA CYS A 479 -0.55 3.81 8.24
C CYS A 479 0.13 3.30 9.52
N GLU A 480 0.29 1.99 9.69
CA GLU A 480 0.81 1.40 10.91
C GLU A 480 2.20 1.96 11.26
N LEU A 481 2.32 2.53 12.47
CA LEU A 481 3.58 3.05 12.97
C LEU A 481 4.56 1.90 13.25
N LEU A 482 5.86 2.16 13.11
CA LEU A 482 6.92 1.17 13.33
C LEU A 482 6.79 0.39 14.66
N PRO A 483 6.62 1.03 15.84
CA PRO A 483 6.41 0.32 17.10
C PRO A 483 5.22 -0.65 17.10
N ALA A 484 4.13 -0.29 16.42
CA ALA A 484 2.94 -1.13 16.33
C ALA A 484 3.20 -2.40 15.51
N GLY A 485 4.15 -2.35 14.57
CA GLY A 485 4.55 -3.49 13.76
C GLY A 485 5.65 -4.37 14.36
N ILE A 486 6.24 -4.02 15.52
CA ILE A 486 7.36 -4.78 16.09
C ILE A 486 7.00 -6.24 16.38
N PRO A 487 5.84 -6.58 16.98
CA PRO A 487 5.47 -7.99 17.14
C PRO A 487 5.41 -8.76 15.82
N SER A 488 4.87 -8.18 14.74
CA SER A 488 4.91 -8.82 13.41
C SER A 488 6.35 -9.01 12.94
N LEU A 489 7.15 -7.93 12.97
CA LEU A 489 8.54 -7.95 12.52
C LEU A 489 9.37 -9.03 13.22
N ILE A 490 9.23 -9.20 14.53
CA ILE A 490 10.01 -10.18 15.28
C ILE A 490 9.59 -11.60 14.92
N ILE A 491 8.29 -11.90 14.79
CA ILE A 491 7.88 -13.26 14.41
C ILE A 491 8.26 -13.59 12.96
N ASP A 492 8.18 -12.60 12.06
CA ASP A 492 8.60 -12.72 10.66
C ASP A 492 10.12 -12.95 10.55
N LEU A 493 10.94 -12.18 11.28
CA LEU A 493 12.40 -12.37 11.32
C LEU A 493 12.81 -13.72 11.90
N LEU A 494 12.16 -14.16 12.98
CA LEU A 494 12.41 -15.47 13.58
C LEU A 494 12.08 -16.60 12.60
N THR A 495 10.97 -16.45 11.87
CA THR A 495 10.54 -17.39 10.82
C THR A 495 11.56 -17.46 9.68
N LEU A 496 12.01 -16.31 9.16
CA LEU A 496 13.02 -16.26 8.10
C LEU A 496 14.39 -16.77 8.54
N THR A 497 14.75 -16.57 9.81
CA THR A 497 16.00 -17.07 10.40
C THR A 497 15.97 -18.58 10.58
N GLN A 498 14.81 -19.15 10.90
CA GLN A 498 14.61 -20.60 11.01
C GLN A 498 14.38 -21.28 9.65
N GLY A 499 13.88 -20.54 8.65
CA GLY A 499 13.51 -21.05 7.32
C GLY A 499 12.11 -21.65 7.24
N TYR A 500 11.34 -21.62 8.33
CA TYR A 500 9.93 -22.03 8.41
C TYR A 500 9.30 -21.53 9.73
N PHE A 501 7.97 -21.37 9.77
CA PHE A 501 7.28 -21.00 11.01
C PHE A 501 7.02 -22.22 11.89
N SER A 502 7.19 -22.05 13.20
CA SER A 502 6.72 -23.03 14.19
C SER A 502 6.26 -22.34 15.47
N GLN A 503 5.28 -22.94 16.17
CA GLN A 503 4.79 -22.42 17.46
C GLN A 503 5.88 -22.31 18.53
N GLN A 504 6.98 -23.07 18.39
CA GLN A 504 8.13 -23.02 19.30
C GLN A 504 8.88 -21.67 19.22
N LEU A 505 8.77 -20.95 18.10
CA LEU A 505 9.36 -19.62 17.93
C LEU A 505 8.84 -18.61 18.97
N PHE A 506 7.64 -18.84 19.53
CA PHE A 506 7.10 -17.96 20.57
C PHE A 506 7.94 -17.95 21.85
N SER A 507 8.76 -18.97 22.11
CA SER A 507 9.73 -18.94 23.21
C SER A 507 10.78 -17.84 23.02
N LYS A 508 11.39 -17.76 21.83
CA LYS A 508 12.35 -16.71 21.45
C LYS A 508 11.66 -15.35 21.31
N PHE A 509 10.46 -15.32 20.71
CA PHE A 509 9.65 -14.11 20.61
C PHE A 509 9.42 -13.46 21.99
N HIS A 510 8.98 -14.23 22.99
CA HIS A 510 8.75 -13.69 24.32
C HIS A 510 10.03 -13.22 25.00
N HIS A 511 11.15 -13.90 24.75
CA HIS A 511 12.45 -13.51 25.28
C HIS A 511 12.90 -12.17 24.70
N ILE A 512 12.93 -12.06 23.36
CA ILE A 512 13.35 -10.86 22.62
C ILE A 512 12.47 -9.66 22.96
N LEU A 513 11.15 -9.87 23.06
CA LEU A 513 10.20 -8.81 23.40
C LEU A 513 10.08 -8.55 24.91
N GLN A 514 10.85 -9.26 25.73
CA GLN A 514 10.89 -9.13 27.20
C GLN A 514 9.51 -9.26 27.85
N CYS A 515 8.76 -10.30 27.49
CA CYS A 515 7.42 -10.53 28.02
C CYS A 515 7.46 -11.15 29.41
N THR A 516 6.65 -10.63 30.34
CA THR A 516 6.61 -11.11 31.73
C THR A 516 5.68 -12.30 31.93
N VAL A 517 4.65 -12.45 31.08
CA VAL A 517 3.71 -13.56 31.14
C VAL A 517 3.91 -14.47 29.92
N HIS A 518 4.41 -15.67 30.16
CA HIS A 518 4.54 -16.70 29.13
C HIS A 518 3.27 -17.56 29.10
N GLN A 519 2.35 -17.23 28.19
CA GLN A 519 1.20 -18.09 27.93
C GLN A 519 1.68 -19.39 27.27
N ARG A 520 1.41 -20.53 27.91
CA ARG A 520 1.78 -21.87 27.40
C ARG A 520 0.88 -22.34 26.26
N ALA A 521 -0.28 -21.70 26.06
CA ALA A 521 -1.18 -22.02 24.96
C ALA A 521 -0.54 -21.68 23.61
N GLN A 522 -0.87 -22.49 22.59
CA GLN A 522 -0.55 -22.18 21.21
C GLN A 522 -1.19 -20.86 20.80
N VAL A 523 -0.52 -20.12 19.93
CA VAL A 523 -1.05 -18.87 19.40
C VAL A 523 -2.05 -19.20 18.31
N ASP A 524 -3.27 -18.74 18.49
CA ASP A 524 -4.34 -18.77 17.50
C ASP A 524 -4.44 -17.40 16.83
N PHE A 525 -3.96 -17.33 15.59
CA PHE A 525 -3.98 -16.11 14.80
C PHE A 525 -5.37 -15.73 14.27
N GLU A 526 -6.38 -16.60 14.35
CA GLU A 526 -7.76 -16.24 14.04
C GLU A 526 -8.38 -15.41 15.18
N ILE A 527 -7.98 -15.70 16.42
CA ILE A 527 -8.49 -15.03 17.62
C ILE A 527 -7.68 -13.78 17.95
N ASP A 528 -6.36 -13.83 17.78
CA ASP A 528 -5.45 -12.71 18.06
C ASP A 528 -4.59 -12.35 16.84
N PRO A 529 -5.19 -11.91 15.72
CA PRO A 529 -4.48 -11.63 14.47
C PRO A 529 -3.46 -10.49 14.58
N HIS A 530 -3.58 -9.64 15.59
CA HIS A 530 -2.68 -8.50 15.86
C HIS A 530 -1.65 -8.79 16.96
N LEU A 531 -1.72 -9.97 17.59
CA LEU A 531 -0.94 -10.33 18.77
C LEU A 531 -1.14 -9.39 19.98
N TRP A 532 -2.28 -8.70 20.10
CA TRP A 532 -2.55 -7.82 21.23
C TRP A 532 -2.55 -8.57 22.55
N GLN A 533 -3.20 -9.74 22.60
CA GLN A 533 -3.24 -10.55 23.82
C GLN A 533 -1.86 -11.15 24.08
N ARG A 534 -1.22 -11.69 23.03
CA ARG A 534 0.06 -12.36 23.15
C ARG A 534 1.20 -11.43 23.55
N ALA A 535 1.21 -10.21 23.02
CA ALA A 535 2.23 -9.20 23.29
C ALA A 535 1.84 -8.16 24.38
N SER A 536 0.67 -8.32 25.02
CA SER A 536 0.17 -7.40 26.06
C SER A 536 1.15 -7.15 27.21
N SER A 537 1.86 -8.20 27.64
CA SER A 537 2.79 -8.19 28.78
C SER A 537 4.26 -7.99 28.40
N CYS A 538 4.53 -7.50 27.19
CA CYS A 538 5.87 -7.31 26.66
C CYS A 538 6.39 -5.87 26.82
N PHE A 539 7.70 -5.74 26.98
CA PHE A 539 8.39 -4.49 27.35
C PHE A 539 9.46 -4.06 26.34
N PHE A 540 9.29 -4.44 25.07
CA PHE A 540 10.16 -3.99 23.98
C PHE A 540 10.09 -2.46 23.76
N PRO A 541 11.11 -1.88 23.09
CA PRO A 541 11.13 -0.46 22.73
C PRO A 541 9.88 -0.05 21.94
N GLY A 542 9.08 0.87 22.49
CA GLY A 542 7.83 1.32 21.85
C GLY A 542 6.61 0.43 22.15
N SER A 543 6.69 -0.51 23.09
CA SER A 543 5.54 -1.33 23.52
C SER A 543 4.33 -0.52 24.01
N ALA A 544 4.54 0.70 24.52
CA ALA A 544 3.46 1.63 24.86
C ALA A 544 2.63 2.04 23.63
N VAL A 545 3.29 2.30 22.50
CA VAL A 545 2.63 2.60 21.22
C VAL A 545 1.88 1.37 20.70
N PHE A 546 2.44 0.16 20.84
CA PHE A 546 1.72 -1.06 20.48
C PHE A 546 0.43 -1.22 21.31
N ARG A 547 0.49 -1.10 22.64
CA ARG A 547 -0.70 -1.16 23.51
C ARG A 547 -1.72 -0.05 23.22
N LEU A 548 -1.24 1.14 22.86
CA LEU A 548 -2.09 2.24 22.43
C LEU A 548 -3.00 1.84 21.26
N THR A 549 -2.53 1.04 20.31
CA THR A 549 -3.35 0.60 19.16
C THR A 549 -4.55 -0.24 19.59
N GLN A 550 -4.41 -1.08 20.61
CA GLN A 550 -5.51 -1.86 21.16
C GLN A 550 -6.54 -0.93 21.81
N HIS A 551 -6.10 -0.04 22.70
CA HIS A 551 -6.97 0.91 23.38
C HIS A 551 -7.68 1.85 22.41
N HIS A 552 -6.98 2.26 21.34
CA HIS A 552 -7.54 3.02 20.24
C HIS A 552 -8.65 2.26 19.54
N SER A 553 -8.38 1.03 19.07
CA SER A 553 -9.37 0.19 18.40
C SER A 553 -10.63 -0.02 19.25
N GLU A 554 -10.46 -0.34 20.54
CA GLU A 554 -11.57 -0.52 21.48
C GLU A 554 -12.37 0.77 21.70
N ALA A 555 -11.71 1.93 21.83
CA ALA A 555 -12.38 3.21 22.02
C ALA A 555 -13.14 3.65 20.77
N ILE A 556 -12.53 3.51 19.59
CA ILE A 556 -13.17 3.84 18.31
C ILE A 556 -14.38 2.96 18.06
N LYS A 557 -14.26 1.65 18.27
CA LYS A 557 -15.38 0.73 18.14
C LYS A 557 -16.55 1.12 19.06
N ARG A 558 -16.28 1.45 20.33
CA ARG A 558 -17.32 1.93 21.25
C ARG A 558 -18.01 3.21 20.77
N VAL A 559 -17.26 4.14 20.18
CA VAL A 559 -17.83 5.37 19.61
C VAL A 559 -18.70 5.05 18.40
N ASP A 560 -18.23 4.23 17.46
CA ASP A 560 -19.00 3.87 16.27
C ASP A 560 -20.28 3.08 16.62
N ASP A 561 -20.19 2.12 17.55
CA ASP A 561 -21.34 1.36 18.06
C ASP A 561 -22.37 2.29 18.72
N TYR A 562 -21.91 3.24 19.54
CA TYR A 562 -22.77 4.23 20.20
C TYR A 562 -23.42 5.17 19.19
N LEU A 563 -22.65 5.72 18.24
CA LEU A 563 -23.16 6.59 17.18
C LEU A 563 -24.19 5.87 16.30
N TYR A 564 -23.92 4.62 15.93
CA TYR A 564 -24.86 3.79 15.18
C TYR A 564 -26.16 3.59 15.97
N ASP A 565 -26.07 3.25 17.26
CA ASP A 565 -27.24 3.02 18.08
C ASP A 565 -28.12 4.27 18.18
N VAL A 566 -27.53 5.45 18.45
CA VAL A 566 -28.30 6.67 18.67
C VAL A 566 -28.78 7.36 17.38
N THR A 567 -27.98 7.34 16.31
CA THR A 567 -28.27 8.11 15.07
C THR A 567 -28.90 7.30 13.94
N ILE A 568 -28.80 5.97 13.97
CA ILE A 568 -29.30 5.10 12.90
C ILE A 568 -30.33 4.11 13.45
N HIS A 569 -29.96 3.32 14.45
CA HIS A 569 -30.83 2.27 15.00
C HIS A 569 -32.03 2.85 15.75
N LYS A 570 -31.82 3.92 16.54
CA LYS A 570 -32.88 4.65 17.24
C LYS A 570 -33.42 5.80 16.38
N ALA A 571 -34.74 6.01 16.43
CA ALA A 571 -35.45 6.94 15.54
C ALA A 571 -35.48 8.42 15.99
N TRP A 572 -34.71 8.80 17.02
CA TRP A 572 -34.89 10.08 17.73
C TRP A 572 -33.74 11.07 17.55
N LEU A 573 -32.58 10.63 17.08
CA LEU A 573 -31.40 11.47 16.81
C LEU A 573 -30.85 11.23 15.39
N THR A 574 -31.73 10.85 14.47
CA THR A 574 -31.35 10.66 13.07
C THR A 574 -31.13 11.99 12.36
N ASP A 575 -30.41 11.98 11.25
CA ASP A 575 -30.29 13.17 10.40
C ASP A 575 -31.64 13.75 9.95
N TYR A 576 -32.69 12.90 9.86
CA TYR A 576 -34.05 13.39 9.57
C TYR A 576 -34.57 14.25 10.73
N ASN A 577 -34.40 13.81 11.97
CA ASN A 577 -34.80 14.58 13.16
C ASN A 577 -34.08 15.92 13.18
N VAL A 578 -32.75 15.90 12.98
CA VAL A 578 -31.89 17.10 12.97
C VAL A 578 -32.34 18.08 11.87
N ARG A 579 -32.50 17.62 10.63
CA ARG A 579 -32.91 18.49 9.50
C ARG A 579 -34.28 19.14 9.69
N HIS A 580 -35.21 18.45 10.35
CA HIS A 580 -36.56 18.95 10.59
C HIS A 580 -36.77 19.57 11.98
N ASN A 581 -35.71 19.63 12.79
CA ASN A 581 -35.74 20.10 14.19
C ASN A 581 -36.91 19.48 15.00
N ILE A 582 -37.10 18.17 14.85
CA ILE A 582 -38.22 17.43 15.45
C ILE A 582 -37.75 16.13 16.08
N SER A 583 -37.93 16.03 17.40
CA SER A 583 -37.70 14.80 18.16
C SER A 583 -38.47 14.82 19.48
N SER A 584 -38.46 13.69 20.19
CA SER A 584 -38.93 13.57 21.56
C SER A 584 -37.78 13.86 22.54
N PRO A 585 -37.83 14.95 23.33
CA PRO A 585 -36.74 15.30 24.26
C PRO A 585 -36.40 14.17 25.23
N MET A 586 -37.41 13.45 25.74
CA MET A 586 -37.21 12.31 26.64
C MET A 586 -36.39 11.19 25.98
N ARG A 587 -36.68 10.89 24.72
CA ARG A 587 -35.96 9.85 23.98
C ARG A 587 -34.55 10.26 23.58
N VAL A 588 -34.35 11.57 23.36
CA VAL A 588 -33.01 12.14 23.20
C VAL A 588 -32.21 11.98 24.50
N ASP A 589 -32.81 12.26 25.65
CA ASP A 589 -32.15 12.08 26.96
C ASP A 589 -31.76 10.62 27.22
N GLU A 590 -32.66 9.67 26.92
CA GLU A 590 -32.34 8.23 26.98
C GLU A 590 -31.17 7.85 26.06
N GLY A 591 -31.10 8.42 24.85
CA GLY A 591 -29.97 8.20 23.92
C GLY A 591 -28.65 8.78 24.42
N LEU A 592 -28.69 9.88 25.18
CA LEU A 592 -27.51 10.54 25.74
C LEU A 592 -27.01 9.94 27.06
N ALA A 593 -27.71 8.95 27.63
CA ALA A 593 -27.36 8.37 28.93
C ALA A 593 -25.90 7.86 28.98
N ASP A 594 -25.43 7.22 27.91
CA ASP A 594 -24.08 6.67 27.82
C ASP A 594 -23.05 7.62 27.18
N TYR A 595 -23.43 8.86 26.85
CA TYR A 595 -22.55 9.79 26.15
C TYR A 595 -21.21 9.98 26.88
N SER A 596 -21.27 10.25 28.20
CA SER A 596 -20.07 10.51 29.01
C SER A 596 -19.17 9.29 29.16
N SER A 597 -19.75 8.09 29.24
CA SER A 597 -18.98 6.84 29.39
C SER A 597 -18.23 6.48 28.11
N VAL A 598 -18.73 6.91 26.95
CA VAL A 598 -18.07 6.76 25.65
C VAL A 598 -17.07 7.90 25.39
N TYR A 599 -17.43 9.14 25.71
CA TYR A 599 -16.63 10.34 25.43
C TYR A 599 -15.38 10.45 26.32
N TYR A 600 -15.46 10.07 27.60
CA TYR A 600 -14.33 10.19 28.52
C TYR A 600 -13.12 9.32 28.13
N PRO A 601 -13.28 8.01 27.82
CA PRO A 601 -12.17 7.19 27.33
C PRO A 601 -11.52 7.74 26.06
N LEU A 602 -12.33 8.29 25.13
CA LEU A 602 -11.83 8.88 23.89
C LEU A 602 -10.94 10.11 24.13
N THR A 603 -11.37 11.01 25.02
CA THR A 603 -10.58 12.20 25.36
C THR A 603 -9.36 11.85 26.22
N SER A 604 -9.45 10.84 27.09
CA SER A 604 -8.31 10.30 27.84
C SER A 604 -7.27 9.68 26.91
N LEU A 605 -7.70 9.01 25.84
CA LEU A 605 -6.82 8.39 24.84
C LEU A 605 -5.88 9.40 24.20
N VAL A 606 -6.27 10.67 24.04
CA VAL A 606 -5.38 11.73 23.52
C VAL A 606 -4.11 11.87 24.37
N ARG A 607 -4.26 11.87 25.71
CA ARG A 607 -3.12 11.99 26.62
C ARG A 607 -2.23 10.75 26.56
N THR A 608 -2.85 9.57 26.60
CA THR A 608 -2.15 8.29 26.49
C THR A 608 -1.39 8.19 25.16
N ALA A 609 -2.01 8.58 24.05
CA ALA A 609 -1.40 8.58 22.73
C ALA A 609 -0.19 9.51 22.69
N ARG A 610 -0.37 10.75 23.15
CA ARG A 610 0.69 11.74 23.21
C ARG A 610 1.89 11.24 24.00
N ASP A 611 1.67 10.71 25.19
CA ASP A 611 2.75 10.29 26.08
C ASP A 611 3.49 9.05 25.52
N ALA A 612 2.75 8.07 24.96
CA ALA A 612 3.35 6.89 24.33
C ALA A 612 4.13 7.21 23.04
N LEU A 613 3.56 8.04 22.16
CA LEU A 613 4.17 8.37 20.87
C LEU A 613 5.41 9.24 21.03
N ARG A 614 5.44 10.14 22.02
CA ARG A 614 6.60 11.01 22.31
C ARG A 614 7.88 10.26 22.65
N GLU A 615 7.78 9.03 23.12
CA GLU A 615 8.98 8.20 23.37
C GLU A 615 9.71 7.86 22.07
N VAL A 616 8.97 7.77 20.95
CA VAL A 616 9.49 7.29 19.67
C VAL A 616 9.60 8.43 18.65
N TYR A 617 8.67 9.38 18.67
CA TYR A 617 8.47 10.37 17.62
C TYR A 617 8.50 11.81 18.12
N ASP A 618 8.67 12.75 17.21
CA ASP A 618 8.60 14.19 17.49
C ASP A 618 7.14 14.67 17.69
N GLU A 619 6.98 15.94 18.09
CA GLU A 619 5.65 16.51 18.35
C GLU A 619 4.80 16.63 17.07
N TYR A 620 5.42 16.78 15.90
CA TYR A 620 4.69 16.89 14.63
C TYR A 620 4.01 15.56 14.29
N THR A 621 4.75 14.45 14.37
CA THR A 621 4.24 13.10 14.14
C THR A 621 3.18 12.74 15.19
N VAL A 622 3.43 13.09 16.46
CA VAL A 622 2.47 12.86 17.56
C VAL A 622 1.15 13.58 17.29
N ALA A 623 1.21 14.86 16.90
CA ALA A 623 0.04 15.65 16.59
C ALA A 623 -0.70 15.10 15.36
N GLU A 624 0.01 14.83 14.25
CA GLU A 624 -0.55 14.27 13.02
C GLU A 624 -1.28 12.95 13.30
N TRP A 625 -0.68 12.03 14.05
CA TRP A 625 -1.31 10.75 14.35
C TRP A 625 -2.59 10.91 15.18
N ILE A 626 -2.59 11.78 16.20
CA ILE A 626 -3.77 12.06 17.03
C ILE A 626 -4.87 12.73 16.19
N GLU A 627 -4.50 13.69 15.34
CA GLU A 627 -5.40 14.39 14.44
C GLU A 627 -6.07 13.44 13.43
N GLN A 628 -5.32 12.47 12.91
CA GLN A 628 -5.84 11.47 11.97
C GLN A 628 -6.71 10.42 12.65
N ASN A 629 -6.30 9.93 13.83
CA ASN A 629 -6.84 8.68 14.38
C ASN A 629 -7.81 8.86 15.56
N ILE A 630 -7.77 9.98 16.28
CA ILE A 630 -8.60 10.21 17.48
C ILE A 630 -9.53 11.41 17.29
N PHE A 631 -8.97 12.53 16.83
CA PHE A 631 -9.69 13.80 16.76
C PHE A 631 -11.00 13.77 15.93
N PRO A 632 -11.10 13.04 14.80
CA PRO A 632 -12.34 12.99 14.02
C PRO A 632 -13.50 12.40 14.82
N TYR A 633 -13.22 11.48 15.74
CA TYR A 633 -14.22 10.86 16.61
C TYR A 633 -14.63 11.79 17.75
N ILE A 634 -13.73 12.63 18.24
CA ILE A 634 -14.06 13.68 19.19
C ILE A 634 -15.05 14.65 18.54
N LEU A 635 -14.77 15.10 17.31
CA LEU A 635 -15.66 15.98 16.57
C LEU A 635 -17.04 15.35 16.31
N LYS A 636 -17.09 14.05 15.97
CA LYS A 636 -18.37 13.32 15.81
C LYS A 636 -19.18 13.33 17.10
N MET A 637 -18.55 13.06 18.25
CA MET A 637 -19.21 13.06 19.56
C MET A 637 -19.68 14.46 19.97
N GLU A 638 -18.84 15.47 19.82
CA GLU A 638 -19.21 16.87 20.12
C GLU A 638 -20.35 17.36 19.22
N LYS A 639 -20.33 16.98 17.93
CA LYS A 639 -21.44 17.25 17.00
C LYS A 639 -22.73 16.60 17.48
N LEU A 640 -22.71 15.31 17.83
CA LEU A 640 -23.88 14.60 18.36
C LEU A 640 -24.45 15.31 19.59
N TRP A 641 -23.60 15.69 20.55
CA TRP A 641 -24.02 16.39 21.76
C TRP A 641 -24.73 17.72 21.44
N LYS A 642 -24.16 18.49 20.51
CA LYS A 642 -24.74 19.75 20.05
C LYS A 642 -26.11 19.53 19.39
N GLU A 643 -26.20 18.61 18.44
CA GLU A 643 -27.44 18.31 17.71
C GLU A 643 -28.54 17.79 18.66
N ALA A 644 -28.17 16.93 19.60
CA ALA A 644 -29.09 16.43 20.61
C ALA A 644 -29.59 17.54 21.55
N THR A 645 -28.70 18.45 21.96
CA THR A 645 -29.09 19.62 22.77
C THR A 645 -30.01 20.55 22.00
N ASP A 646 -29.73 20.79 20.72
CA ASP A 646 -30.55 21.62 19.85
C ASP A 646 -31.96 21.04 19.66
N LEU A 647 -32.08 19.72 19.46
CA LEU A 647 -33.36 19.03 19.31
C LEU A 647 -34.25 19.04 20.56
N LYS A 648 -33.69 19.34 21.74
CA LYS A 648 -34.43 19.49 22.99
C LYS A 648 -34.94 20.90 23.26
N LYS A 649 -34.50 21.89 22.48
CA LYS A 649 -34.90 23.31 22.62
C LYS A 649 -36.36 23.55 22.23
N PRO A 650 -36.89 23.02 21.11
CA PRO A 650 -38.29 23.21 20.73
C PRO A 650 -39.26 22.80 21.84
N LYS A 651 -40.21 23.67 22.15
CA LYS A 651 -41.33 23.40 23.08
C LYS A 651 -42.67 23.24 22.36
N VAL A 652 -42.67 23.49 21.05
CA VAL A 652 -43.81 23.34 20.15
C VAL A 652 -43.31 22.67 18.88
N TRP A 653 -44.13 21.80 18.28
CA TRP A 653 -43.76 21.02 17.09
C TRP A 653 -44.74 21.28 15.94
N PRO A 654 -44.25 21.30 14.69
CA PRO A 654 -45.09 21.52 13.52
C PRO A 654 -46.10 20.37 13.34
N LYS A 655 -47.30 20.70 12.88
CA LYS A 655 -48.28 19.71 12.41
C LYS A 655 -47.75 19.05 11.13
N ARG A 656 -48.05 17.76 10.96
CA ARG A 656 -47.75 17.02 9.72
C ARG A 656 -48.76 17.39 8.61
N PRO A 657 -48.38 17.24 7.32
CA PRO A 657 -47.06 16.82 6.83
C PRO A 657 -45.99 17.91 6.99
N LEU A 658 -44.73 17.50 7.18
CA LEU A 658 -43.61 18.44 7.16
C LEU A 658 -43.28 18.82 5.71
N PRO A 659 -42.80 20.04 5.43
CA PRO A 659 -42.35 20.43 4.10
C PRO A 659 -41.28 19.45 3.56
N PRO A 660 -41.39 18.99 2.30
CA PRO A 660 -40.35 18.16 1.70
C PRO A 660 -38.99 18.85 1.71
N LEU A 661 -37.93 18.08 1.93
CA LEU A 661 -36.56 18.60 1.94
C LEU A 661 -36.21 19.17 0.55
N GLY A 662 -35.83 20.45 0.47
CA GLY A 662 -35.54 21.11 -0.82
C GLY A 662 -34.45 20.40 -1.65
N LEU A 663 -33.51 19.71 -0.99
CA LEU A 663 -32.48 18.90 -1.65
C LEU A 663 -33.03 17.72 -2.45
N LEU A 664 -34.28 17.31 -2.21
CA LEU A 664 -34.94 16.24 -2.95
C LEU A 664 -35.50 16.70 -4.30
N LYS A 665 -35.59 18.01 -4.54
CA LYS A 665 -36.04 18.57 -5.84
C LYS A 665 -35.16 18.13 -7.01
N LYS A 666 -33.85 17.93 -6.78
CA LYS A 666 -32.92 17.41 -7.80
C LYS A 666 -33.24 15.98 -8.25
N TYR A 667 -34.07 15.27 -7.50
CA TYR A 667 -34.56 13.93 -7.83
C TYR A 667 -36.05 13.94 -8.20
N SER A 668 -36.62 15.12 -8.49
CA SER A 668 -38.05 15.29 -8.79
C SER A 668 -38.98 14.81 -7.66
N VAL A 669 -38.53 14.89 -6.40
CA VAL A 669 -39.31 14.54 -5.22
C VAL A 669 -39.64 15.80 -4.42
N GLY A 670 -40.92 16.10 -4.25
CA GLY A 670 -41.40 17.29 -3.54
C GLY A 670 -42.87 17.60 -3.88
N LEU A 671 -43.37 18.73 -3.38
CA LEU A 671 -44.67 19.25 -3.82
C LEU A 671 -44.54 19.72 -5.28
N ILE A 672 -45.43 19.23 -6.14
CA ILE A 672 -45.61 19.75 -7.49
C ILE A 672 -46.26 21.12 -7.31
N ASN A 673 -45.70 22.17 -7.90
CA ASN A 673 -46.36 23.48 -7.90
C ASN A 673 -47.67 23.31 -8.71
N GLU A 674 -48.82 23.42 -8.06
CA GLU A 674 -50.13 23.39 -8.75
C GLU A 674 -50.38 24.66 -9.58
N ASP A 675 -49.54 25.69 -9.43
CA ASP A 675 -49.53 26.86 -10.30
C ASP A 675 -48.56 26.60 -11.46
N GLY A 676 -49.15 26.25 -12.61
CA GLY A 676 -48.42 25.87 -13.82
C GLY A 676 -47.44 26.94 -14.28
N ASP A 677 -46.16 26.63 -14.13
CA ASP A 677 -45.10 27.10 -15.03
C ASP A 677 -43.94 26.10 -15.01
N ASP A 678 -44.12 25.01 -15.77
CA ASP A 678 -43.08 24.01 -16.09
C ASP A 678 -42.07 24.58 -17.13
N SER A 679 -41.64 25.83 -16.95
CA SER A 679 -40.66 26.49 -17.83
C SER A 679 -39.33 26.81 -17.16
N ALA A 680 -38.98 26.11 -16.08
CA ALA A 680 -37.64 26.13 -15.52
C ALA A 680 -37.00 24.74 -15.67
N ALA A 681 -36.68 24.39 -16.91
CA ALA A 681 -35.68 23.39 -17.21
C ALA A 681 -34.41 23.71 -16.39
N LEU A 682 -34.08 22.86 -15.43
CA LEU A 682 -32.77 22.89 -14.78
C LEU A 682 -31.74 22.37 -15.79
N PRO A 683 -30.60 23.04 -15.94
CA PRO A 683 -29.53 22.57 -16.81
C PRO A 683 -28.95 21.27 -16.22
N ALA A 684 -28.77 20.29 -17.09
CA ALA A 684 -28.04 19.07 -16.79
C ALA A 684 -26.59 19.42 -16.38
N VAL A 685 -26.12 18.79 -15.30
CA VAL A 685 -24.69 18.66 -14.95
C VAL A 685 -24.35 17.18 -15.01
#